data_AF-A0A523R0E4-F1
#
_entry.id   AF-A0A523R0E4-F1
#
_cell.length_a   1.000
_cell.length_b   1.000
_cell.length_c   1.000
_cell.angle_alpha   90.00
_cell.angle_beta   90.00
_cell.angle_gamma   90.00
#
_symmetry.space_group_name_H-M   'P 1'
#
loop_
_entity.id
_entity.type
_entity.pdbx_description
1 polymer ?
#
loop_
_entity_poly.entity_id
_entity_poly.type
_entity_poly.pdbx_seq_one_letter_code
_entity_poly.pdbx_strand_id
1 'polypeptide(L)'
;MKYFLLFCFFLFLFVSFSSAAMIEKVIFDNPASFSKSAGYDVIKLKGADLTAEPGSPQLPVITKHYLIPQDAVVTGVEIISKIEEELTGKFDIYPVQKPAILKAPLLDFKPAPWVSQNPLIYSSKKPYPLEYIEVGAYGNLSGYRIVSINFYPYQYTPKEGRLTRIKELTFRINYKRGKKSTRIKRISKTTRCVFEKLIHSICENPEAMYDPFSGLDSDSTIDYVIITSSAFSSYFQPLCDWKTQKGVRARIVIIDSIYANCPGVDNQEKIRNFIKDAHTDWGTIWVLLGGDTDIIPSRVAFAMASEAGYQPEDEDSLHADLYYSDLDGDWNYNGTGPYGEVADSVDLYPDVFVGRAPASTTDDVSTFVNKILTYEINPPLDYELNILFFAMILWHDPYTDGAISKDMIDSLYIPDRFNITKLYESWGNLNWNTVMTAINSGQNFLNHNGHAWYHVMSIGSSHISIPDMDNLINGDRQGTLYSIGCWTGAFDYDAISEHYINNPNGGGVAFIGNSRYGWGSPGNPRFGYSDRFDATFYDMVLCQNIIKLGSALAMDKVYYIPKSRQENVYRWHQYQLNLLGDPEMPVWTNTPELLSIYCPDTLQNGMEVTVTVRDNQGIPVKDALVCFLKEPELYERGYTNVLGEFKTTISISTPGMVTLTITACDFLPSIDSLYTRLAGPYLAYKSHSIQDNISGNNDGLLNPEESAYLFVNMKNYGTQSLTNPSIQLSSEDTFITLIDSLHTYTGSVEPESTILCTFAISVSANTENGDVAKFDLFATSLEGSWQSWTNEIIAKPVLSINCDSLFDENNNGIPEPGENIDLYYSLINWGYGYGYDVNCSFSETDPYIAITGGANPSWSTVFPESSEAGTLSFYISPSCPDPHFATINYTISTVEGYSFPGSLLVSIGHLGFSDDMESGTAKWTHSGQNDNWHLSTYRKHAGDYSWYCGVEATHNYVSNMNAQLLSVPFNVGPNTHLKFWHWYEFTNYGCDGLYVIIKRQFTSDTLDFIGSGGALDSLLNIWSDWLPEDYDLSYLSLGEEIQLCFSFISDDADTAEGIYIDDVNIEGDNITGKKNIELYIPVFNNNLFVYPSPMKDYTHILLSSAETDANVSLTVYNVCGRKVKRLLNGKLEKGEKIITWDGRNEQGRRLPQGIYFIRMELRNKGFVINKKVVLIR
;
A
#
# COMPACT_ATOMS: atom_id res chain seq x y z
N MET A 1 84.91 -6.00 -25.27
CA MET A 1 83.77 -5.63 -26.14
C MET A 1 82.51 -6.49 -25.97
N LYS A 2 82.55 -7.71 -25.41
CA LYS A 2 81.35 -8.55 -25.19
C LYS A 2 80.57 -8.28 -23.88
N TYR A 3 81.12 -7.51 -22.94
CA TYR A 3 80.46 -7.19 -21.66
C TYR A 3 79.78 -5.81 -21.62
N PHE A 4 80.06 -4.92 -22.58
CA PHE A 4 79.42 -3.59 -22.65
C PHE A 4 78.05 -3.65 -23.34
N LEU A 5 77.88 -4.59 -24.28
CA LEU A 5 76.60 -4.84 -24.96
C LEU A 5 75.58 -5.59 -24.09
N LEU A 6 76.02 -6.37 -23.09
CA LEU A 6 75.10 -7.03 -22.15
C LEU A 6 74.57 -6.06 -21.08
N PHE A 7 75.35 -5.05 -20.71
CA PHE A 7 74.92 -4.02 -19.75
C PHE A 7 73.97 -3.00 -20.41
N CYS A 8 74.16 -2.67 -21.69
CA CYS A 8 73.22 -1.83 -22.45
C CYS A 8 71.92 -2.55 -22.83
N PHE A 9 71.89 -3.88 -22.90
CA PHE A 9 70.65 -4.65 -23.15
C PHE A 9 69.81 -4.84 -21.87
N PHE A 10 70.44 -4.82 -20.69
CA PHE A 10 69.72 -4.84 -19.40
C PHE A 10 69.17 -3.46 -18.99
N LEU A 11 69.66 -2.36 -19.59
CA LEU A 11 69.11 -1.01 -19.36
C LEU A 11 67.99 -0.61 -20.33
N PHE A 12 67.70 -1.41 -21.37
CA PHE A 12 66.69 -1.11 -22.39
C PHE A 12 65.50 -2.10 -22.43
N LEU A 13 65.34 -2.88 -21.36
CA LEU A 13 64.16 -3.73 -21.10
C LEU A 13 63.33 -3.23 -19.91
N PHE A 14 63.50 -1.98 -19.50
CA PHE A 14 62.36 -1.21 -19.00
C PHE A 14 61.49 -0.87 -20.22
N VAL A 15 60.70 -1.85 -20.66
CA VAL A 15 59.43 -1.51 -21.30
C VAL A 15 58.76 -0.59 -20.30
N SER A 16 58.68 0.69 -20.66
CA SER A 16 57.81 1.66 -20.05
C SER A 16 56.39 1.11 -20.15
N PHE A 17 56.01 0.24 -19.21
CA PHE A 17 54.64 0.17 -18.78
C PHE A 17 54.38 1.55 -18.19
N SER A 18 53.81 2.45 -18.99
CA SER A 18 53.28 3.68 -18.46
C SER A 18 52.22 3.27 -17.43
N SER A 19 52.58 3.27 -16.15
CA SER A 19 51.60 3.22 -15.08
C SER A 19 50.74 4.46 -15.27
N ALA A 20 49.53 4.28 -15.78
CA ALA A 20 48.58 5.36 -15.87
C ALA A 20 48.18 5.71 -14.44
N ALA A 21 48.02 7.00 -14.17
CA ALA A 21 47.77 7.47 -12.83
C ALA A 21 46.91 8.73 -12.85
N MET A 22 46.12 8.88 -11.79
CA MET A 22 45.27 10.03 -11.53
C MET A 22 45.79 10.73 -10.28
N ILE A 23 45.87 12.06 -10.32
CA ILE A 23 46.35 12.87 -9.19
C ILE A 23 45.15 13.65 -8.66
N GLU A 24 44.90 13.50 -7.37
CA GLU A 24 43.78 14.10 -6.67
C GLU A 24 44.28 14.90 -5.46
N LYS A 25 43.48 15.86 -5.02
CA LYS A 25 43.73 16.66 -3.83
C LYS A 25 42.50 16.65 -2.94
N VAL A 26 42.72 16.36 -1.66
CA VAL A 26 41.69 16.43 -0.63
C VAL A 26 42.04 17.47 0.42
N ILE A 27 41.04 18.21 0.87
CA ILE A 27 41.15 19.19 1.95
C ILE A 27 40.21 18.77 3.09
N PHE A 28 40.72 18.77 4.31
CA PHE A 28 40.00 18.41 5.53
C PHE A 28 39.65 19.66 6.34
N ASP A 29 38.77 20.49 5.81
CA ASP A 29 38.46 21.81 6.38
C ASP A 29 37.61 21.75 7.66
N ASN A 30 36.78 20.73 7.81
CA ASN A 30 35.93 20.56 8.99
C ASN A 30 36.79 20.35 10.25
N PRO A 31 36.68 21.19 11.29
CA PRO A 31 37.37 20.96 12.55
C PRO A 31 36.71 19.78 13.28
N ALA A 32 37.52 18.86 13.82
CA ALA A 32 37.00 17.85 14.73
C ALA A 32 36.53 18.48 16.04
N SER A 33 35.48 17.91 16.60
CA SER A 33 35.05 18.16 17.97
C SER A 33 35.74 17.18 18.93
N PHE A 34 36.05 17.67 20.12
CA PHE A 34 36.72 16.90 21.17
C PHE A 34 35.77 16.74 22.35
N SER A 35 35.65 15.52 22.85
CA SER A 35 34.83 15.18 24.01
C SER A 35 35.53 14.14 24.88
N LYS A 36 34.99 13.85 26.05
CA LYS A 36 35.47 12.79 26.94
C LYS A 36 34.45 11.66 27.03
N SER A 37 34.91 10.41 26.95
CA SER A 37 34.11 9.22 27.28
C SER A 37 34.96 8.25 28.10
N ALA A 38 34.41 7.76 29.21
CA ALA A 38 35.14 6.91 30.17
C ALA A 38 36.53 7.44 30.58
N GLY A 39 36.71 8.77 30.62
CA GLY A 39 37.98 9.44 30.93
C GLY A 39 38.93 9.68 29.75
N TYR A 40 38.70 9.03 28.61
CA TYR A 40 39.51 9.14 27.40
C TYR A 40 39.02 10.25 26.46
N ASP A 41 39.92 10.78 25.64
CA ASP A 41 39.62 11.72 24.56
C ASP A 41 38.95 11.01 23.38
N VAL A 42 37.80 11.53 22.96
CA VAL A 42 37.07 11.10 21.76
C VAL A 42 37.10 12.23 20.75
N ILE A 43 37.59 11.93 19.56
CA ILE A 43 37.70 12.86 18.43
C ILE A 43 36.59 12.52 17.45
N LYS A 44 35.70 13.47 17.17
CA LYS A 44 34.60 13.29 16.23
C LYS A 44 34.72 14.30 15.10
N LEU A 45 34.75 13.80 13.88
CA LEU A 45 34.77 14.61 12.66
C LEU A 45 33.45 14.39 11.90
N LYS A 46 32.80 15.46 11.49
CA LYS A 46 31.53 15.39 10.75
C LYS A 46 31.72 14.57 9.47
N GLY A 47 30.81 13.62 9.22
CA GLY A 47 30.84 12.75 8.04
C GLY A 47 32.01 11.76 8.03
N ALA A 48 32.71 11.58 9.14
CA ALA A 48 33.78 10.60 9.28
C ALA A 48 33.31 9.42 10.11
N ASP A 49 33.73 8.24 9.67
CA ASP A 49 33.64 7.02 10.46
C ASP A 49 34.88 6.92 11.38
N LEU A 50 35.12 5.78 12.02
CA LEU A 50 36.18 5.58 13.00
C LEU A 50 37.04 4.36 12.65
N THR A 51 38.25 4.31 13.20
CA THR A 51 39.05 3.08 13.25
C THR A 51 38.29 2.00 14.03
N ALA A 52 38.44 0.75 13.58
CA ALA A 52 37.55 -0.35 13.99
C ALA A 52 38.25 -1.48 14.75
N GLU A 53 39.58 -1.46 14.90
CA GLU A 53 40.35 -2.52 15.57
C GLU A 53 40.24 -2.40 17.11
N PRO A 54 39.62 -3.37 17.82
CA PRO A 54 39.42 -3.28 19.26
C PRO A 54 40.72 -3.09 20.06
N GLY A 55 40.70 -2.19 21.04
CA GLY A 55 41.83 -1.85 21.88
C GLY A 55 42.84 -0.89 21.25
N SER A 56 42.74 -0.60 19.95
CA SER A 56 43.53 0.44 19.27
C SER A 56 42.92 1.83 19.47
N PRO A 57 43.66 2.94 19.28
CA PRO A 57 43.11 4.29 19.34
C PRO A 57 41.95 4.51 18.36
N GLN A 58 40.82 4.98 18.86
CA GLN A 58 39.65 5.34 18.06
C GLN A 58 39.84 6.72 17.43
N LEU A 59 40.07 6.75 16.12
CA LEU A 59 40.36 7.97 15.35
C LEU A 59 39.44 8.08 14.13
N PRO A 60 39.10 9.31 13.66
CA PRO A 60 38.31 9.50 12.46
C PRO A 60 38.93 8.90 11.20
N VAL A 61 38.09 8.29 10.37
CA VAL A 61 38.40 7.76 9.03
C VAL A 61 37.39 8.35 8.04
N ILE A 62 37.89 9.03 7.00
CA ILE A 62 37.04 9.53 5.91
C ILE A 62 37.22 8.61 4.72
N THR A 63 36.11 8.15 4.13
CA THR A 63 36.13 7.42 2.87
C THR A 63 35.62 8.33 1.77
N LYS A 64 36.33 8.39 0.64
CA LYS A 64 35.90 9.10 -0.56
C LYS A 64 35.98 8.18 -1.78
N HIS A 65 35.05 8.35 -2.71
CA HIS A 65 34.97 7.57 -3.94
C HIS A 65 35.43 8.40 -5.14
N TYR A 66 36.16 7.77 -6.05
CA TYR A 66 36.70 8.38 -7.25
C TYR A 66 36.39 7.49 -8.45
N LEU A 67 35.93 8.11 -9.53
CA LEU A 67 35.79 7.44 -10.81
C LEU A 67 37.18 7.28 -11.45
N ILE A 68 37.47 6.08 -11.93
CA ILE A 68 38.70 5.75 -12.68
C ILE A 68 38.33 5.22 -14.06
N PRO A 69 39.27 5.21 -15.03
CA PRO A 69 38.97 4.73 -16.39
C PRO A 69 38.32 3.34 -16.40
N GLN A 70 37.40 3.11 -17.32
CA GLN A 70 36.58 1.88 -17.40
C GLN A 70 37.39 0.57 -17.39
N ASP A 71 38.58 0.59 -17.99
CA ASP A 71 39.47 -0.57 -18.06
C ASP A 71 40.48 -0.62 -16.90
N ALA A 72 40.45 0.30 -15.94
CA ALA A 72 41.47 0.42 -14.91
C ALA A 72 41.39 -0.71 -13.84
N VAL A 73 42.57 -1.23 -13.50
CA VAL A 73 42.80 -2.09 -12.34
C VAL A 73 43.75 -1.36 -11.41
N VAL A 74 43.27 -1.01 -10.22
CA VAL A 74 44.03 -0.26 -9.22
C VAL A 74 45.24 -1.09 -8.76
N THR A 75 46.40 -0.46 -8.71
CA THR A 75 47.65 -1.07 -8.26
C THR A 75 48.18 -0.49 -6.96
N GLY A 76 47.66 0.67 -6.52
CA GLY A 76 48.00 1.28 -5.24
C GLY A 76 47.68 2.77 -5.17
N VAL A 77 48.01 3.38 -4.05
CA VAL A 77 47.89 4.83 -3.81
C VAL A 77 49.17 5.34 -3.16
N GLU A 78 49.61 6.55 -3.49
CA GLU A 78 50.81 7.17 -2.90
C GLU A 78 50.61 8.67 -2.64
N ILE A 79 51.25 9.18 -1.59
CA ILE A 79 51.20 10.60 -1.23
C ILE A 79 52.25 11.36 -2.03
N ILE A 80 51.83 12.44 -2.69
CA ILE A 80 52.72 13.39 -3.37
C ILE A 80 53.16 14.48 -2.40
N SER A 81 52.21 15.07 -1.68
CA SER A 81 52.46 16.11 -0.68
C SER A 81 51.36 16.15 0.36
N LYS A 82 51.66 16.67 1.55
CA LYS A 82 50.68 16.86 2.64
C LYS A 82 51.02 18.09 3.47
N ILE A 83 49.99 18.70 4.06
CA ILE A 83 50.11 19.78 5.04
C ILE A 83 49.56 19.27 6.37
N GLU A 84 50.39 19.31 7.41
CA GLU A 84 50.06 18.80 8.73
C GLU A 84 50.18 19.90 9.80
N GLU A 85 49.36 19.79 10.84
CA GLU A 85 49.49 20.58 12.07
C GLU A 85 49.52 19.65 13.29
N GLU A 86 50.40 19.94 14.23
CA GLU A 86 50.36 19.30 15.55
C GLU A 86 49.36 20.06 16.43
N LEU A 87 48.46 19.32 17.08
CA LEU A 87 47.46 19.91 17.97
C LEU A 87 48.06 20.10 19.37
N THR A 88 47.86 21.29 19.93
CA THR A 88 48.32 21.64 21.27
C THR A 88 47.58 20.83 22.33
N GLY A 89 48.31 20.08 23.16
CA GLY A 89 47.75 19.34 24.29
C GLY A 89 48.44 17.99 24.50
N LYS A 90 47.96 17.24 25.49
CA LYS A 90 48.33 15.83 25.69
C LYS A 90 47.04 15.01 25.69
N PHE A 91 46.93 14.12 24.72
CA PHE A 91 45.72 13.34 24.45
C PHE A 91 45.89 11.89 24.92
N ASP A 92 44.82 11.33 25.46
CA ASP A 92 44.69 9.91 25.80
C ASP A 92 43.48 9.35 25.07
N ILE A 93 43.70 8.85 23.85
CA ILE A 93 42.63 8.55 22.90
C ILE A 93 41.84 7.31 23.36
N TYR A 94 40.52 7.37 23.21
CA TYR A 94 39.59 6.29 23.55
C TYR A 94 39.94 4.98 22.80
N PRO A 95 40.07 3.84 23.49
CA PRO A 95 40.31 2.56 22.83
C PRO A 95 39.04 2.07 22.15
N VAL A 96 39.13 1.61 20.90
CA VAL A 96 38.00 1.02 20.17
C VAL A 96 37.44 -0.17 20.95
N GLN A 97 36.11 -0.21 21.11
CA GLN A 97 35.40 -1.31 21.76
C GLN A 97 34.99 -2.37 20.74
N LYS A 98 34.71 -3.60 21.21
CA LYS A 98 34.15 -4.64 20.33
C LYS A 98 32.73 -4.27 19.89
N PRO A 99 32.31 -4.61 18.65
CA PRO A 99 30.91 -4.60 18.26
C PRO A 99 30.06 -5.46 19.21
N ALA A 100 28.79 -5.11 19.36
CA ALA A 100 27.83 -5.93 20.09
C ALA A 100 26.53 -6.05 19.30
N ILE A 101 25.91 -7.23 19.35
CA ILE A 101 24.58 -7.49 18.79
C ILE A 101 23.56 -6.65 19.55
N LEU A 102 22.65 -5.98 18.84
CA LEU A 102 21.50 -5.31 19.45
C LEU A 102 20.64 -6.40 20.12
N LYS A 103 20.53 -6.36 21.45
CA LYS A 103 19.91 -7.40 22.29
C LYS A 103 18.52 -7.79 21.74
N ALA A 104 18.10 -9.04 21.86
CA ALA A 104 16.68 -9.39 21.68
C ALA A 104 15.94 -9.13 23.00
N PRO A 105 14.68 -8.60 23.01
CA PRO A 105 13.95 -8.31 24.26
C PRO A 105 13.83 -9.52 25.21
N LEU A 106 13.90 -10.73 24.67
CA LEU A 106 13.64 -12.00 25.35
C LEU A 106 14.89 -12.72 25.85
N LEU A 107 16.09 -12.19 25.63
CA LEU A 107 17.35 -12.89 25.95
C LEU A 107 18.29 -11.97 26.74
N ASP A 108 18.82 -12.45 27.87
CA ASP A 108 19.72 -11.68 28.73
C ASP A 108 21.17 -11.69 28.22
N PHE A 109 21.43 -10.91 27.17
CA PHE A 109 22.79 -10.69 26.67
C PHE A 109 23.63 -9.89 27.68
N LYS A 110 24.81 -10.40 28.05
CA LYS A 110 25.86 -9.55 28.65
C LYS A 110 26.54 -8.77 27.53
N PRO A 111 26.66 -7.43 27.64
CA PRO A 111 27.41 -6.64 26.67
C PRO A 111 28.86 -7.15 26.59
N ALA A 112 29.49 -6.98 25.43
CA ALA A 112 30.90 -7.29 25.27
C ALA A 112 31.69 -6.57 26.39
N PRO A 113 32.57 -7.28 27.11
CA PRO A 113 33.32 -6.65 28.20
C PRO A 113 34.17 -5.51 27.66
N TRP A 114 34.35 -4.48 28.50
CA TRP A 114 35.21 -3.35 28.19
C TRP A 114 36.57 -3.78 27.66
N VAL A 115 36.97 -3.23 26.52
CA VAL A 115 38.27 -3.47 25.89
C VAL A 115 39.23 -2.38 26.34
N SER A 116 40.22 -2.76 27.15
CA SER A 116 41.30 -1.86 27.57
C SER A 116 42.25 -1.52 26.43
N GLN A 117 43.00 -0.42 26.58
CA GLN A 117 44.08 -0.03 25.68
C GLN A 117 45.03 -1.19 25.37
N ASN A 118 45.26 -1.46 24.09
CA ASN A 118 46.26 -2.44 23.65
C ASN A 118 47.66 -1.92 24.05
N PRO A 119 48.37 -2.59 24.99
CA PRO A 119 49.64 -2.08 25.51
C PRO A 119 50.72 -1.93 24.42
N LEU A 120 50.66 -2.76 23.36
CA LEU A 120 51.61 -2.72 22.25
C LEU A 120 51.49 -1.44 21.42
N ILE A 121 50.28 -0.88 21.34
CA ILE A 121 50.01 0.36 20.59
C ILE A 121 50.17 1.56 21.52
N TYR A 122 49.52 1.54 22.69
CA TYR A 122 49.50 2.69 23.60
C TYR A 122 50.87 2.99 24.25
N SER A 123 51.76 2.00 24.33
CA SER A 123 53.14 2.21 24.79
C SER A 123 54.13 2.56 23.67
N SER A 124 53.66 2.65 22.41
CA SER A 124 54.47 2.87 21.22
C SER A 124 54.80 4.35 20.98
N LYS A 125 55.99 4.61 20.42
CA LYS A 125 56.37 5.92 19.86
C LYS A 125 56.04 6.05 18.37
N LYS A 126 55.50 5.01 17.74
CA LYS A 126 55.05 5.07 16.35
C LYS A 126 53.67 5.74 16.31
N PRO A 127 53.39 6.56 15.28
CA PRO A 127 52.06 7.10 15.09
C PRO A 127 51.08 5.98 14.72
N TYR A 128 49.82 6.14 15.10
CA TYR A 128 48.70 5.27 14.77
C TYR A 128 47.56 6.11 14.15
N PRO A 129 46.91 5.61 13.08
CA PRO A 129 47.33 4.45 12.26
C PRO A 129 48.60 4.78 11.46
N LEU A 130 49.47 3.83 11.13
CA LEU A 130 50.74 4.16 10.47
C LEU A 130 50.57 4.84 9.10
N GLU A 131 49.58 4.39 8.35
CA GLU A 131 49.26 4.92 7.03
C GLU A 131 48.34 6.13 7.13
N TYR A 132 48.51 7.05 6.18
CA TYR A 132 47.68 8.25 6.05
C TYR A 132 46.53 8.07 5.07
N ILE A 133 46.74 7.22 4.07
CA ILE A 133 45.77 6.86 3.04
C ILE A 133 45.96 5.39 2.65
N GLU A 134 44.89 4.74 2.22
CA GLU A 134 44.94 3.41 1.64
C GLU A 134 43.82 3.21 0.60
N VAL A 135 44.02 2.26 -0.32
CA VAL A 135 42.94 1.80 -1.20
C VAL A 135 42.03 0.90 -0.37
N GLY A 136 40.79 1.33 -0.13
CA GLY A 136 39.83 0.55 0.62
C GLY A 136 39.14 -0.51 -0.26
N ALA A 137 38.59 -0.10 -1.39
CA ALA A 137 37.98 -1.01 -2.37
C ALA A 137 38.00 -0.42 -3.78
N TYR A 138 37.83 -1.27 -4.79
CA TYR A 138 37.49 -0.86 -6.13
C TYR A 138 36.59 -1.92 -6.78
N GLY A 139 35.68 -1.51 -7.65
CA GLY A 139 34.70 -2.39 -8.27
C GLY A 139 33.99 -1.73 -9.44
N ASN A 140 32.94 -2.37 -9.94
CA ASN A 140 32.20 -1.93 -11.12
C ASN A 140 30.72 -1.74 -10.76
N LEU A 141 30.20 -0.54 -10.99
CA LEU A 141 28.79 -0.21 -10.80
C LEU A 141 28.18 -0.01 -12.19
N SER A 142 27.58 -1.06 -12.77
CA SER A 142 26.94 -1.04 -14.08
C SER A 142 27.81 -0.43 -15.21
N GLY A 143 29.13 -0.64 -15.16
CA GLY A 143 30.09 -0.13 -16.14
C GLY A 143 30.91 1.09 -15.67
N TYR A 144 30.53 1.72 -14.56
CA TYR A 144 31.32 2.76 -13.90
C TYR A 144 32.33 2.13 -12.94
N ARG A 145 33.61 2.32 -13.24
CA ARG A 145 34.72 1.83 -12.41
C ARG A 145 35.02 2.80 -11.28
N ILE A 146 34.74 2.38 -10.05
CA ILE A 146 34.90 3.21 -8.85
C ILE A 146 36.06 2.66 -8.02
N VAL A 147 36.90 3.56 -7.49
CA VAL A 147 37.86 3.26 -6.41
C VAL A 147 37.51 4.11 -5.20
N SER A 148 37.62 3.50 -4.03
CA SER A 148 37.36 4.16 -2.76
C SER A 148 38.65 4.23 -1.97
N ILE A 149 38.98 5.42 -1.47
CA ILE A 149 40.18 5.70 -0.72
C ILE A 149 39.80 6.04 0.72
N ASN A 150 40.41 5.34 1.68
CA ASN A 150 40.29 5.67 3.09
C ASN A 150 41.39 6.66 3.46
N PHE A 151 41.02 7.73 4.16
CA PHE A 151 41.91 8.77 4.66
C PHE A 151 41.90 8.77 6.19
N TYR A 152 43.09 8.91 6.77
CA TYR A 152 43.34 8.96 8.20
C TYR A 152 43.78 10.39 8.60
N PRO A 153 42.85 11.35 8.69
CA PRO A 153 43.17 12.77 8.90
C PRO A 153 43.83 13.07 10.25
N TYR A 154 43.78 12.14 11.20
CA TYR A 154 44.41 12.27 12.51
C TYR A 154 45.39 11.13 12.77
N GLN A 155 46.54 11.48 13.31
CA GLN A 155 47.63 10.59 13.68
C GLN A 155 47.96 10.75 15.15
N TYR A 156 47.87 9.68 15.93
CA TYR A 156 48.13 9.70 17.36
C TYR A 156 49.45 8.98 17.67
N THR A 157 50.38 9.64 18.35
CA THR A 157 51.59 9.02 18.91
C THR A 157 51.35 8.70 20.38
N PRO A 158 50.99 7.45 20.74
CA PRO A 158 50.34 7.20 22.02
C PRO A 158 51.22 7.44 23.25
N LYS A 159 52.47 6.98 23.23
CA LYS A 159 53.40 7.15 24.36
C LYS A 159 53.66 8.62 24.72
N GLU A 160 53.55 9.51 23.74
CA GLU A 160 53.80 10.94 23.89
C GLU A 160 52.51 11.72 24.17
N GLY A 161 51.34 11.12 23.90
CA GLY A 161 50.06 11.80 23.93
C GLY A 161 49.92 12.87 22.85
N ARG A 162 50.66 12.74 21.73
CA ARG A 162 50.80 13.74 20.68
C ARG A 162 49.86 13.44 19.52
N LEU A 163 49.12 14.44 19.05
CA LEU A 163 48.12 14.30 18.00
C LEU A 163 48.43 15.24 16.83
N THR A 164 48.50 14.70 15.62
CA THR A 164 48.76 15.46 14.40
C THR A 164 47.55 15.36 13.48
N ARG A 165 47.12 16.49 12.92
CA ARG A 165 46.04 16.60 11.94
C ARG A 165 46.60 16.91 10.57
N ILE A 166 46.10 16.23 9.54
CA ILE A 166 46.31 16.60 8.14
C ILE A 166 45.25 17.61 7.72
N LYS A 167 45.65 18.73 7.15
CA LYS A 167 44.73 19.73 6.56
C LYS A 167 44.50 19.48 5.08
N GLU A 168 45.56 19.10 4.39
CA GLU A 168 45.55 18.94 2.94
C GLU A 168 46.44 17.76 2.55
N LEU A 169 45.99 16.97 1.59
CA LEU A 169 46.73 15.84 1.07
C LEU A 169 46.55 15.76 -0.46
N THR A 170 47.67 15.78 -1.18
CA THR A 170 47.73 15.52 -2.62
C THR A 170 48.29 14.13 -2.83
N PHE A 171 47.58 13.29 -3.56
CA PHE A 171 47.91 11.87 -3.74
C PHE A 171 47.73 11.43 -5.18
N ARG A 172 48.31 10.27 -5.49
CA ARG A 172 48.21 9.62 -6.79
C ARG A 172 47.56 8.26 -6.63
N ILE A 173 46.51 8.01 -7.42
CA ILE A 173 45.91 6.69 -7.61
C ILE A 173 46.61 6.04 -8.79
N ASN A 174 47.33 4.95 -8.53
CA ASN A 174 48.07 4.19 -9.52
C ASN A 174 47.22 3.04 -10.06
N TYR A 175 47.16 2.88 -11.38
CA TYR A 175 46.44 1.78 -12.01
C TYR A 175 47.12 1.30 -13.30
N LYS A 176 46.77 0.06 -13.69
CA LYS A 176 47.10 -0.50 -15.00
C LYS A 176 45.83 -0.61 -15.83
N ARG A 177 45.97 -0.53 -17.16
CA ARG A 177 44.87 -0.89 -18.06
C ARG A 177 44.69 -2.40 -18.06
N GLY A 178 43.52 -2.83 -17.62
CA GLY A 178 42.98 -4.18 -17.74
C GLY A 178 42.27 -4.39 -19.06
N LYS A 179 41.49 -5.48 -19.14
CA LYS A 179 40.61 -5.73 -20.29
C LYS A 179 39.36 -4.87 -20.14
N LYS A 180 38.94 -4.22 -21.22
CA LYS A 180 37.61 -3.61 -21.30
C LYS A 180 36.55 -4.70 -21.05
N SER A 181 35.75 -4.51 -20.02
CA SER A 181 34.55 -5.30 -19.74
C SER A 181 33.35 -4.43 -20.09
N THR A 182 32.85 -4.51 -21.32
CA THR A 182 31.53 -3.97 -21.65
C THR A 182 30.65 -5.13 -22.05
N ARG A 183 29.70 -5.47 -21.17
CA ARG A 183 28.72 -6.52 -21.38
C ARG A 183 27.35 -5.98 -21.80
N ILE A 184 27.00 -4.75 -21.43
CA ILE A 184 25.70 -4.12 -21.73
C ILE A 184 25.61 -3.82 -23.22
N LYS A 185 24.45 -4.14 -23.81
CA LYS A 185 24.16 -3.96 -25.24
C LYS A 185 23.10 -2.89 -25.51
N ARG A 186 22.26 -2.57 -24.53
CA ARG A 186 21.19 -1.58 -24.63
C ARG A 186 21.00 -0.84 -23.31
N ILE A 187 20.66 0.44 -23.40
CA ILE A 187 20.21 1.24 -22.27
C ILE A 187 19.20 2.29 -22.76
N SER A 188 18.29 2.72 -21.91
CA SER A 188 17.44 3.87 -22.20
C SER A 188 18.13 5.16 -21.76
N LYS A 189 17.82 6.28 -22.44
CA LYS A 189 18.32 7.61 -22.04
C LYS A 189 17.92 7.96 -20.61
N THR A 190 16.73 7.53 -20.19
CA THR A 190 16.20 7.74 -18.83
C THR A 190 17.04 6.96 -17.81
N THR A 191 17.30 5.68 -18.04
CA THR A 191 18.12 4.83 -17.17
C THR A 191 19.57 5.31 -17.09
N ARG A 192 20.15 5.74 -18.20
CA ARG A 192 21.48 6.36 -18.22
C ARG A 192 21.54 7.60 -17.32
N CYS A 193 20.54 8.48 -17.38
CA CYS A 193 20.46 9.66 -16.53
C CYS A 193 20.40 9.31 -15.04
N VAL A 194 19.74 8.20 -14.68
CA VAL A 194 19.73 7.69 -13.29
C VAL A 194 21.16 7.39 -12.83
N PHE A 195 21.92 6.57 -13.57
CA PHE A 195 23.30 6.27 -13.18
C PHE A 195 24.20 7.50 -13.14
N GLU A 196 24.11 8.40 -14.13
CA GLU A 196 24.89 9.65 -14.13
C GLU A 196 24.63 10.45 -12.83
N LYS A 197 23.36 10.60 -12.43
CA LYS A 197 22.99 11.26 -11.16
C LYS A 197 23.61 10.56 -9.95
N LEU A 198 23.53 9.23 -9.86
CA LEU A 198 24.09 8.47 -8.74
C LEU A 198 25.62 8.63 -8.64
N ILE A 199 26.32 8.52 -9.78
CA ILE A 199 27.78 8.67 -9.83
C ILE A 199 28.18 10.10 -9.43
N HIS A 200 27.44 11.11 -9.89
CA HIS A 200 27.65 12.50 -9.47
C HIS A 200 27.48 12.71 -7.97
N SER A 201 26.54 12.00 -7.33
CA SER A 201 26.29 12.12 -5.89
C SER A 201 27.37 11.47 -5.03
N ILE A 202 28.01 10.39 -5.51
CA ILE A 202 28.95 9.61 -4.67
C ILE A 202 30.44 9.86 -4.99
N CYS A 203 30.78 10.27 -6.21
CA CYS A 203 32.18 10.44 -6.64
C CYS A 203 32.65 11.90 -6.50
N GLU A 204 33.88 12.08 -6.00
CA GLU A 204 34.49 13.40 -5.76
C GLU A 204 34.99 14.10 -7.03
N ASN A 205 35.17 13.36 -8.12
CA ASN A 205 35.74 13.84 -9.38
C ASN A 205 34.74 13.70 -10.56
N PRO A 206 33.57 14.35 -10.49
CA PRO A 206 32.52 14.23 -11.50
C PRO A 206 32.98 14.63 -12.92
N GLU A 207 34.01 15.47 -13.05
CA GLU A 207 34.62 15.83 -14.33
C GLU A 207 35.35 14.67 -15.03
N ALA A 208 35.68 13.60 -14.30
CA ALA A 208 36.26 12.37 -14.86
C ALA A 208 35.20 11.44 -15.48
N MET A 209 33.91 11.82 -15.41
CA MET A 209 32.80 11.00 -15.89
C MET A 209 32.93 10.68 -17.38
N TYR A 210 32.94 9.38 -17.68
CA TYR A 210 32.76 8.85 -19.03
C TYR A 210 31.40 8.18 -19.12
N ASP A 211 30.95 7.98 -20.36
CA ASP A 211 29.74 7.26 -20.67
C ASP A 211 30.08 5.79 -20.99
N PRO A 212 29.84 4.84 -20.07
CA PRO A 212 30.09 3.42 -20.35
C PRO A 212 29.11 2.83 -21.37
N PHE A 213 28.04 3.55 -21.72
CA PHE A 213 26.97 3.11 -22.59
C PHE A 213 26.97 3.80 -23.97
N SER A 214 28.05 4.48 -24.32
CA SER A 214 28.12 5.28 -25.54
C SER A 214 27.78 4.47 -26.79
N GLY A 215 26.75 4.92 -27.52
CA GLY A 215 26.25 4.27 -28.74
C GLY A 215 25.31 3.08 -28.52
N LEU A 216 24.80 2.88 -27.30
CA LEU A 216 23.90 1.77 -26.94
C LEU A 216 22.46 2.20 -26.66
N ASP A 217 22.12 3.47 -26.87
CA ASP A 217 20.77 3.98 -26.62
C ASP A 217 19.73 3.24 -27.47
N SER A 218 18.65 2.80 -26.83
CA SER A 218 17.56 2.11 -27.51
C SER A 218 16.19 2.39 -26.89
N ASP A 219 15.19 2.60 -27.74
CA ASP A 219 13.79 2.75 -27.35
C ASP A 219 13.08 1.40 -27.12
N SER A 220 13.78 0.29 -27.41
CA SER A 220 13.30 -1.10 -27.21
C SER A 220 13.66 -1.71 -25.85
N THR A 221 13.92 -0.86 -24.87
CA THR A 221 14.42 -1.21 -23.53
C THR A 221 13.31 -1.69 -22.61
N ILE A 222 13.66 -2.49 -21.60
CA ILE A 222 12.79 -2.84 -20.46
C ILE A 222 13.58 -2.45 -19.22
N ASP A 223 13.24 -1.30 -18.62
CA ASP A 223 14.02 -0.75 -17.50
C ASP A 223 13.65 -1.41 -16.17
N TYR A 224 12.42 -1.92 -16.06
CA TYR A 224 11.85 -2.47 -14.84
C TYR A 224 11.32 -3.89 -15.08
N VAL A 225 11.71 -4.85 -14.25
CA VAL A 225 11.23 -6.23 -14.33
C VAL A 225 10.59 -6.66 -13.02
N ILE A 226 9.36 -7.20 -13.12
CA ILE A 226 8.69 -7.91 -12.03
C ILE A 226 8.94 -9.40 -12.25
N ILE A 227 9.71 -10.03 -11.37
CA ILE A 227 9.91 -11.48 -11.38
C ILE A 227 8.92 -12.10 -10.40
N THR A 228 7.98 -12.91 -10.90
CA THR A 228 6.89 -13.44 -10.06
C THR A 228 6.41 -14.82 -10.55
N SER A 229 5.48 -15.42 -9.82
CA SER A 229 4.82 -16.67 -10.23
C SER A 229 3.72 -16.42 -11.26
N SER A 230 3.32 -17.47 -11.99
CA SER A 230 2.16 -17.40 -12.89
C SER A 230 0.85 -17.12 -12.16
N ALA A 231 0.77 -17.47 -10.87
CA ALA A 231 -0.42 -17.20 -10.05
C ALA A 231 -0.58 -15.71 -9.71
N PHE A 232 0.53 -14.99 -9.57
CA PHE A 232 0.53 -13.57 -9.16
C PHE A 232 0.61 -12.59 -10.33
N SER A 233 0.95 -13.06 -11.53
CA SER A 233 1.26 -12.18 -12.66
C SER A 233 0.13 -11.21 -13.04
N SER A 234 -1.13 -11.65 -13.02
CA SER A 234 -2.27 -10.76 -13.33
C SER A 234 -2.49 -9.69 -12.27
N TYR A 235 -2.11 -9.95 -11.02
CA TYR A 235 -2.27 -9.04 -9.90
C TYR A 235 -1.18 -7.96 -9.88
N PHE A 236 0.00 -8.25 -10.44
CA PHE A 236 1.05 -7.25 -10.68
C PHE A 236 0.86 -6.42 -11.96
N GLN A 237 -0.10 -6.78 -12.83
CA GLN A 237 -0.32 -6.09 -14.10
C GLN A 237 -0.62 -4.58 -13.93
N PRO A 238 -1.46 -4.14 -12.97
CA PRO A 238 -1.70 -2.70 -12.76
C PRO A 238 -0.42 -1.91 -12.44
N LEU A 239 0.49 -2.48 -11.63
CA LEU A 239 1.78 -1.87 -11.35
C LEU A 239 2.66 -1.81 -12.61
N CYS A 240 2.72 -2.91 -13.37
CA CYS A 240 3.46 -2.96 -14.63
C CYS A 240 2.97 -1.93 -15.65
N ASP A 241 1.65 -1.75 -15.76
CA ASP A 241 1.01 -0.80 -16.66
C ASP A 241 1.32 0.63 -16.22
N TRP A 242 1.17 0.93 -14.93
CA TRP A 242 1.50 2.24 -14.37
C TRP A 242 2.97 2.61 -14.60
N LYS A 243 3.92 1.72 -14.29
CA LYS A 243 5.34 1.96 -14.53
C LYS A 243 5.61 2.25 -16.01
N THR A 244 5.01 1.47 -16.90
CA THR A 244 5.15 1.68 -18.34
C THR A 244 4.58 3.03 -18.78
N GLN A 245 3.37 3.37 -18.33
CA GLN A 245 2.68 4.62 -18.64
C GLN A 245 3.46 5.85 -18.18
N LYS A 246 4.03 5.85 -16.97
CA LYS A 246 4.85 6.97 -16.44
C LYS A 246 6.23 7.09 -17.09
N GLY A 247 6.56 6.24 -18.06
CA GLY A 247 7.82 6.29 -18.78
C GLY A 247 8.93 5.42 -18.18
N VAL A 248 8.61 4.41 -17.37
CA VAL A 248 9.53 3.36 -16.90
C VAL A 248 9.06 2.00 -17.43
N ARG A 249 9.44 1.70 -18.69
CA ARG A 249 8.97 0.51 -19.39
C ARG A 249 9.19 -0.76 -18.59
N ALA A 250 8.08 -1.38 -18.19
CA ALA A 250 8.08 -2.52 -17.30
C ALA A 250 7.68 -3.80 -18.02
N ARG A 251 8.08 -4.94 -17.46
CA ARG A 251 7.65 -6.26 -17.91
C ARG A 251 7.55 -7.24 -16.75
N ILE A 252 6.51 -8.06 -16.76
CA ILE A 252 6.38 -9.21 -15.88
C ILE A 252 7.06 -10.42 -16.50
N VAL A 253 7.89 -11.11 -15.73
CA VAL A 253 8.58 -12.33 -16.13
C VAL A 253 8.30 -13.44 -15.13
N ILE A 254 7.82 -14.57 -15.64
CA ILE A 254 7.40 -15.70 -14.82
C ILE A 254 8.59 -16.61 -14.49
N ILE A 255 8.72 -16.99 -13.21
CA ILE A 255 9.81 -17.87 -12.74
C ILE A 255 9.86 -19.22 -13.45
N ASP A 256 8.72 -19.80 -13.84
CA ASP A 256 8.70 -21.06 -14.60
C ASP A 256 9.48 -20.95 -15.91
N SER A 257 9.39 -19.80 -16.59
CA SER A 257 10.15 -19.52 -17.80
C SER A 257 11.64 -19.36 -17.51
N ILE A 258 12.00 -18.71 -16.40
CA ILE A 258 13.40 -18.56 -15.98
C ILE A 258 14.00 -19.92 -15.64
N TYR A 259 13.30 -20.73 -14.83
CA TYR A 259 13.79 -22.04 -14.40
C TYR A 259 13.97 -23.03 -15.54
N ALA A 260 13.15 -22.92 -16.58
CA ALA A 260 13.24 -23.75 -17.78
C ALA A 260 14.35 -23.32 -18.75
N ASN A 261 14.63 -22.02 -18.88
CA ASN A 261 15.45 -21.49 -19.97
C ASN A 261 16.81 -20.93 -19.54
N CYS A 262 16.97 -20.51 -18.28
CA CYS A 262 18.20 -19.91 -17.78
C CYS A 262 19.12 -20.97 -17.15
N PRO A 263 20.44 -20.94 -17.42
CA PRO A 263 21.39 -21.80 -16.76
C PRO A 263 21.66 -21.35 -15.31
N GLY A 264 22.01 -22.29 -14.44
CA GLY A 264 22.37 -22.05 -13.04
C GLY A 264 22.32 -23.35 -12.26
N VAL A 265 23.11 -23.46 -11.19
CA VAL A 265 23.17 -24.67 -10.34
C VAL A 265 21.89 -24.87 -9.53
N ASP A 266 21.20 -23.79 -9.20
CA ASP A 266 19.93 -23.74 -8.49
C ASP A 266 19.03 -22.60 -9.00
N ASN A 267 17.81 -22.49 -8.44
CA ASN A 267 16.82 -21.52 -8.88
C ASN A 267 17.27 -20.08 -8.63
N GLN A 268 17.97 -19.82 -7.53
CA GLN A 268 18.53 -18.52 -7.23
C GLN A 268 19.56 -18.08 -8.27
N GLU A 269 20.49 -18.95 -8.65
CA GLU A 269 21.48 -18.62 -9.69
C GLU A 269 20.82 -18.45 -11.06
N LYS A 270 19.78 -19.24 -11.39
CA LYS A 270 19.00 -19.04 -12.62
C LYS A 270 18.33 -17.67 -12.67
N ILE A 271 17.74 -17.21 -11.57
CA ILE A 271 17.17 -15.86 -11.46
C ILE A 271 18.25 -14.81 -11.62
N ARG A 272 19.39 -14.93 -10.92
CA ARG A 272 20.50 -13.98 -11.06
C ARG A 272 21.03 -13.93 -12.49
N ASN A 273 21.19 -15.07 -13.15
CA ASN A 273 21.65 -15.14 -14.54
C ASN A 273 20.61 -14.57 -15.52
N PHE A 274 19.32 -14.76 -15.27
CA PHE A 274 18.28 -14.05 -16.01
C PHE A 274 18.40 -12.52 -15.84
N ILE A 275 18.61 -12.03 -14.62
CA ILE A 275 18.78 -10.60 -14.36
C ILE A 275 20.03 -10.06 -15.09
N LYS A 276 21.13 -10.83 -15.14
CA LYS A 276 22.31 -10.50 -15.97
C LYS A 276 21.96 -10.32 -17.43
N ASP A 277 21.19 -11.24 -17.99
CA ASP A 277 20.75 -11.20 -19.37
C ASP A 277 19.80 -10.02 -19.61
N ALA A 278 18.84 -9.76 -18.71
CA ALA A 278 17.91 -8.64 -18.79
C ALA A 278 18.63 -7.29 -18.70
N HIS A 279 19.55 -7.13 -17.75
CA HIS A 279 20.40 -5.94 -17.64
C HIS A 279 21.22 -5.73 -18.91
N THR A 280 21.82 -6.79 -19.44
CA THR A 280 22.67 -6.75 -20.63
C THR A 280 21.90 -6.44 -21.90
N ASP A 281 20.81 -7.17 -22.16
CA ASP A 281 20.11 -7.18 -23.44
C ASP A 281 18.91 -6.23 -23.49
N TRP A 282 18.29 -5.93 -22.35
CA TRP A 282 17.12 -5.05 -22.26
C TRP A 282 17.43 -3.70 -21.60
N GLY A 283 18.54 -3.56 -20.89
CA GLY A 283 18.89 -2.35 -20.13
C GLY A 283 18.14 -2.24 -18.80
N THR A 284 17.71 -3.36 -18.22
CA THR A 284 17.00 -3.42 -16.93
C THR A 284 17.87 -2.90 -15.80
N ILE A 285 17.31 -2.03 -14.95
CA ILE A 285 17.96 -1.54 -13.73
C ILE A 285 17.09 -1.63 -12.48
N TRP A 286 15.79 -1.83 -12.62
CA TRP A 286 14.88 -2.04 -11.49
C TRP A 286 14.37 -3.48 -11.53
N VAL A 287 14.46 -4.17 -10.40
CA VAL A 287 13.98 -5.55 -10.27
C VAL A 287 13.13 -5.67 -9.02
N LEU A 288 11.84 -5.94 -9.21
CA LEU A 288 10.93 -6.31 -8.13
C LEU A 288 10.82 -7.83 -8.07
N LEU A 289 11.21 -8.40 -6.93
CA LEU A 289 10.95 -9.80 -6.59
C LEU A 289 9.51 -9.89 -6.06
N GLY A 290 8.59 -10.26 -6.94
CA GLY A 290 7.15 -10.26 -6.68
C GLY A 290 6.69 -11.55 -5.99
N GLY A 291 7.05 -11.72 -4.73
CA GLY A 291 6.67 -12.85 -3.89
C GLY A 291 7.64 -13.06 -2.72
N ASP A 292 7.14 -13.74 -1.69
CA ASP A 292 7.94 -14.17 -0.55
C ASP A 292 8.92 -15.32 -0.94
N THR A 293 9.75 -15.80 0.00
CA THR A 293 10.89 -16.71 -0.24
C THR A 293 10.49 -18.10 -0.72
N ASP A 294 9.26 -18.53 -0.44
CA ASP A 294 8.67 -19.77 -0.96
C ASP A 294 8.32 -19.66 -2.47
N ILE A 295 8.05 -18.44 -2.95
CA ILE A 295 7.79 -18.13 -4.36
C ILE A 295 9.08 -17.74 -5.09
N ILE A 296 9.77 -16.72 -4.59
CA ILE A 296 11.02 -16.17 -5.12
C ILE A 296 12.13 -16.40 -4.10
N PRO A 297 12.95 -17.45 -4.28
CA PRO A 297 13.94 -17.82 -3.27
C PRO A 297 14.94 -16.69 -3.06
N SER A 298 15.39 -16.50 -1.82
CA SER A 298 16.53 -15.64 -1.52
C SER A 298 17.84 -16.42 -1.49
N ARG A 299 18.97 -15.71 -1.55
CA ARG A 299 20.30 -16.30 -1.39
C ARG A 299 20.79 -16.09 0.04
N VAL A 300 21.14 -17.19 0.69
CA VAL A 300 21.89 -17.16 1.97
C VAL A 300 23.35 -16.85 1.68
N ALA A 301 23.85 -15.77 2.26
CA ALA A 301 25.24 -15.33 2.21
C ALA A 301 25.92 -15.47 3.58
N PHE A 302 27.24 -15.55 3.59
CA PHE A 302 28.03 -15.60 4.83
C PHE A 302 29.03 -14.45 4.87
N ALA A 303 28.96 -13.65 5.94
CA ALA A 303 29.89 -12.54 6.17
C ALA A 303 30.98 -12.86 7.20
N MET A 304 30.58 -13.43 8.33
CA MET A 304 31.41 -13.85 9.47
C MET A 304 30.54 -14.68 10.41
N ALA A 305 31.14 -15.42 11.35
CA ALA A 305 30.38 -16.00 12.46
C ALA A 305 29.96 -14.89 13.43
N SER A 306 28.69 -14.85 13.82
CA SER A 306 28.18 -13.90 14.82
C SER A 306 28.64 -14.23 16.23
N GLU A 307 28.99 -15.50 16.48
CA GLU A 307 29.30 -16.06 17.80
C GLU A 307 28.19 -15.83 18.84
N ALA A 308 26.95 -15.64 18.37
CA ALA A 308 25.82 -15.32 19.23
C ALA A 308 25.40 -16.55 20.05
N GLY A 309 25.29 -17.71 19.41
CA GLY A 309 24.98 -19.00 20.03
C GLY A 309 23.52 -19.17 20.46
N TYR A 310 22.58 -18.40 19.89
CA TYR A 310 21.15 -18.42 20.28
C TYR A 310 20.28 -19.14 19.26
N GLN A 311 20.57 -18.94 17.98
CA GLN A 311 19.96 -19.68 16.87
C GLN A 311 21.09 -20.32 16.07
N PRO A 312 21.91 -21.20 16.65
CA PRO A 312 23.17 -21.67 16.06
C PRO A 312 23.00 -22.39 14.71
N GLU A 313 21.77 -22.78 14.36
CA GLU A 313 21.45 -23.40 13.08
C GLU A 313 21.22 -22.37 11.95
N ASP A 314 20.98 -21.10 12.28
CA ASP A 314 20.48 -20.09 11.32
C ASP A 314 20.99 -18.65 11.55
N GLU A 315 21.68 -18.40 12.67
CA GLU A 315 22.08 -17.05 13.08
C GLU A 315 23.08 -16.38 12.13
N ASP A 316 23.86 -17.17 11.38
CA ASP A 316 24.84 -16.70 10.39
C ASP A 316 24.33 -16.82 8.94
N SER A 317 23.08 -17.25 8.74
CA SER A 317 22.43 -17.39 7.43
C SER A 317 21.86 -16.04 6.98
N LEU A 318 22.67 -15.21 6.30
CA LEU A 318 22.23 -13.88 5.89
C LEU A 318 21.47 -13.95 4.57
N HIS A 319 20.14 -13.94 4.63
CA HIS A 319 19.30 -13.82 3.44
C HIS A 319 19.50 -12.43 2.82
N ALA A 320 20.03 -12.40 1.59
CA ALA A 320 20.56 -11.21 0.96
C ALA A 320 20.08 -11.07 -0.48
N ASP A 321 19.12 -10.17 -0.72
CA ASP A 321 18.69 -9.81 -2.07
C ASP A 321 19.76 -8.98 -2.82
N LEU A 322 20.83 -8.53 -2.12
CA LEU A 322 22.05 -8.00 -2.76
C LEU A 322 22.65 -8.99 -3.78
N TYR A 323 22.45 -10.30 -3.59
CA TYR A 323 22.86 -11.32 -4.56
C TYR A 323 22.28 -11.10 -5.96
N TYR A 324 21.05 -10.59 -6.04
CA TYR A 324 20.37 -10.27 -7.29
C TYR A 324 20.75 -8.89 -7.86
N SER A 325 21.41 -8.06 -7.06
CA SER A 325 21.80 -6.69 -7.39
C SER A 325 23.26 -6.59 -7.86
N ASP A 326 24.18 -7.27 -7.18
CA ASP A 326 25.57 -7.47 -7.62
C ASP A 326 25.57 -8.56 -8.69
N LEU A 327 25.82 -8.19 -9.94
CA LEU A 327 25.81 -9.09 -11.10
C LEU A 327 27.21 -9.52 -11.54
N ASP A 328 28.23 -8.92 -10.94
CA ASP A 328 29.63 -9.17 -11.22
C ASP A 328 30.18 -10.38 -10.44
N GLY A 329 31.32 -10.86 -10.94
CA GLY A 329 32.04 -11.97 -10.35
C GLY A 329 31.24 -13.24 -10.10
N ASP A 330 31.77 -14.05 -9.19
CA ASP A 330 31.22 -15.34 -8.79
C ASP A 330 31.10 -15.37 -7.26
N TRP A 331 29.87 -15.54 -6.78
CA TRP A 331 29.50 -15.57 -5.37
C TRP A 331 29.75 -16.95 -4.73
N ASN A 332 30.31 -17.91 -5.46
CA ASN A 332 30.81 -19.19 -4.98
C ASN A 332 32.05 -19.59 -5.79
N TYR A 333 33.00 -18.67 -5.91
CA TYR A 333 34.18 -18.79 -6.76
C TYR A 333 35.10 -19.94 -6.32
N ASN A 334 35.19 -20.18 -5.01
CA ASN A 334 35.96 -21.28 -4.45
C ASN A 334 35.28 -22.66 -4.65
N GLY A 335 34.01 -22.68 -5.08
CA GLY A 335 33.21 -23.88 -5.29
C GLY A 335 32.80 -24.59 -3.99
N THR A 336 32.97 -23.94 -2.85
CA THR A 336 32.61 -24.43 -1.52
C THR A 336 31.71 -23.43 -0.85
N GLY A 337 30.45 -23.79 -0.59
CA GLY A 337 29.58 -22.94 0.21
C GLY A 337 30.14 -22.71 1.63
N PRO A 338 29.68 -21.67 2.33
CA PRO A 338 28.57 -20.76 2.00
C PRO A 338 28.88 -19.74 0.88
N TYR A 339 27.86 -19.08 0.33
CA TYR A 339 28.04 -18.08 -0.75
C TYR A 339 28.46 -16.72 -0.18
N GLY A 340 29.23 -15.96 -0.96
CA GLY A 340 29.57 -14.57 -0.63
C GLY A 340 30.68 -14.44 0.41
N GLU A 341 31.54 -15.45 0.54
CA GLU A 341 32.69 -15.39 1.44
C GLU A 341 33.73 -14.37 0.95
N VAL A 342 34.70 -14.00 1.80
CA VAL A 342 35.84 -13.17 1.37
C VAL A 342 36.68 -13.87 0.31
N ALA A 343 36.68 -15.21 0.31
CA ALA A 343 37.34 -16.03 -0.71
C ALA A 343 36.64 -15.98 -2.09
N ASP A 344 35.39 -15.50 -2.14
CA ASP A 344 34.62 -15.38 -3.36
C ASP A 344 34.93 -14.09 -4.13
N SER A 345 34.54 -14.05 -5.40
CA SER A 345 34.78 -12.92 -6.28
C SER A 345 33.65 -11.89 -6.20
N VAL A 346 33.23 -11.49 -5.00
CA VAL A 346 32.11 -10.55 -4.77
C VAL A 346 32.64 -9.13 -4.65
N ASP A 347 32.17 -8.24 -5.54
CA ASP A 347 32.59 -6.84 -5.52
C ASP A 347 31.61 -5.90 -4.77
N LEU A 348 30.40 -6.35 -4.45
CA LEU A 348 29.35 -5.66 -3.68
C LEU A 348 28.75 -4.42 -4.35
N TYR A 349 29.22 -4.04 -5.54
CA TYR A 349 28.63 -2.90 -6.25
C TYR A 349 27.35 -3.34 -6.96
N PRO A 350 26.26 -2.55 -6.85
CA PRO A 350 24.99 -2.89 -7.49
C PRO A 350 25.04 -2.56 -8.99
N ASP A 351 24.69 -3.53 -9.83
CA ASP A 351 24.46 -3.31 -11.26
C ASP A 351 22.98 -3.01 -11.55
N VAL A 352 22.09 -3.52 -10.71
CA VAL A 352 20.64 -3.24 -10.71
C VAL A 352 20.14 -3.00 -9.28
N PHE A 353 19.01 -2.32 -9.13
CA PHE A 353 18.37 -2.02 -7.86
C PHE A 353 17.22 -2.99 -7.61
N VAL A 354 17.24 -3.63 -6.43
CA VAL A 354 16.33 -4.73 -6.09
C VAL A 354 15.45 -4.33 -4.90
N GLY A 355 14.18 -4.67 -4.98
CA GLY A 355 13.24 -4.69 -3.85
C GLY A 355 12.36 -5.93 -3.93
N ARG A 356 11.69 -6.26 -2.84
CA ARG A 356 10.83 -7.45 -2.71
C ARG A 356 9.42 -7.06 -2.29
N ALA A 357 8.42 -7.62 -2.95
CA ALA A 357 7.05 -7.64 -2.43
C ALA A 357 6.89 -8.92 -1.60
N PRO A 358 6.83 -8.84 -0.26
CA PRO A 358 6.72 -10.02 0.60
C PRO A 358 5.29 -10.57 0.55
N ALA A 359 4.96 -11.31 -0.49
CA ALA A 359 3.60 -11.76 -0.77
C ALA A 359 3.53 -13.28 -0.93
N SER A 360 2.65 -13.92 -0.16
CA SER A 360 2.42 -15.38 -0.21
C SER A 360 1.03 -15.71 -0.75
N THR A 361 0.15 -14.70 -0.88
CA THR A 361 -1.19 -14.83 -1.46
C THR A 361 -1.47 -13.77 -2.53
N THR A 362 -2.53 -13.97 -3.33
CA THR A 362 -2.98 -12.96 -4.29
C THR A 362 -3.49 -11.69 -3.62
N ASP A 363 -4.02 -11.81 -2.39
CA ASP A 363 -4.52 -10.67 -1.63
C ASP A 363 -3.36 -9.80 -1.15
N ASP A 364 -2.24 -10.40 -0.72
CA ASP A 364 -1.01 -9.66 -0.37
C ASP A 364 -0.48 -8.88 -1.58
N VAL A 365 -0.46 -9.52 -2.78
CA VAL A 365 -0.05 -8.83 -4.02
C VAL A 365 -0.98 -7.66 -4.33
N SER A 366 -2.30 -7.85 -4.21
CA SER A 366 -3.27 -6.78 -4.43
C SER A 366 -3.08 -5.64 -3.43
N THR A 367 -2.88 -5.93 -2.14
CA THR A 367 -2.59 -4.92 -1.12
C THR A 367 -1.31 -4.17 -1.44
N PHE A 368 -0.20 -4.86 -1.69
CA PHE A 368 1.08 -4.26 -2.07
C PHE A 368 0.92 -3.32 -3.28
N VAL A 369 0.33 -3.81 -4.37
CA VAL A 369 0.15 -3.04 -5.61
C VAL A 369 -0.72 -1.82 -5.38
N ASN A 370 -1.86 -1.96 -4.70
CA ASN A 370 -2.78 -0.86 -4.43
C ASN A 370 -2.11 0.24 -3.60
N LYS A 371 -1.34 -0.13 -2.56
CA LYS A 371 -0.59 0.82 -1.74
C LYS A 371 0.39 1.65 -2.57
N ILE A 372 1.19 1.00 -3.42
CA ILE A 372 2.13 1.71 -4.31
C ILE A 372 1.41 2.63 -5.29
N LEU A 373 0.30 2.18 -5.88
CA LEU A 373 -0.50 3.00 -6.80
C LEU A 373 -1.12 4.21 -6.09
N THR A 374 -1.73 4.02 -4.92
CA THR A 374 -2.28 5.12 -4.11
C THR A 374 -1.19 6.11 -3.77
N TYR A 375 -0.05 5.63 -3.27
CA TYR A 375 1.07 6.47 -2.85
C TYR A 375 1.65 7.29 -4.00
N GLU A 376 1.82 6.72 -5.21
CA GLU A 376 2.39 7.44 -6.36
C GLU A 376 1.39 8.29 -7.15
N ILE A 377 0.10 7.94 -7.16
CA ILE A 377 -0.90 8.55 -8.05
C ILE A 377 -1.77 9.57 -7.31
N ASN A 378 -2.30 9.22 -6.14
CA ASN A 378 -3.28 10.03 -5.42
C ASN A 378 -3.19 9.82 -3.89
N PRO A 379 -2.07 10.19 -3.26
CA PRO A 379 -1.91 10.08 -1.82
C PRO A 379 -2.76 11.13 -1.07
N PRO A 380 -3.15 10.87 0.19
CA PRO A 380 -3.58 11.94 1.11
C PRO A 380 -2.48 12.98 1.30
N LEU A 381 -2.83 14.27 1.27
CA LEU A 381 -1.86 15.38 1.24
C LEU A 381 -1.59 16.04 2.61
N ASP A 382 -1.75 15.29 3.70
CA ASP A 382 -1.70 15.78 5.07
C ASP A 382 -0.61 15.14 5.94
N TYR A 383 0.26 14.29 5.37
CA TYR A 383 1.23 13.50 6.16
C TYR A 383 2.65 13.41 5.58
N GLU A 384 2.90 13.93 4.37
CA GLU A 384 4.17 13.76 3.64
C GLU A 384 5.36 14.44 4.32
N LEU A 385 5.09 15.46 5.14
CA LEU A 385 6.10 16.14 5.94
C LEU A 385 6.25 15.57 7.34
N ASN A 386 5.54 14.49 7.70
CA ASN A 386 5.59 13.92 9.04
C ASN A 386 6.65 12.81 9.15
N ILE A 387 7.48 12.88 10.20
CA ILE A 387 8.49 11.89 10.54
C ILE A 387 8.23 11.39 11.97
N LEU A 388 8.32 10.09 12.18
CA LEU A 388 8.29 9.46 13.49
C LEU A 388 9.65 8.84 13.83
N PHE A 389 10.34 9.39 14.83
CA PHE A 389 11.52 8.81 15.45
C PHE A 389 11.17 8.18 16.77
N PHE A 390 11.49 6.89 16.93
CA PHE A 390 11.26 6.18 18.17
C PHE A 390 12.49 5.34 18.54
N ALA A 391 13.05 5.62 19.72
CA ALA A 391 14.36 5.13 20.11
C ALA A 391 14.46 4.78 21.59
N MET A 392 15.00 3.59 21.88
CA MET A 392 15.20 3.09 23.24
C MET A 392 16.63 3.31 23.76
N ILE A 393 16.83 3.04 25.04
CA ILE A 393 18.16 2.87 25.64
C ILE A 393 18.62 1.44 25.31
N LEU A 394 19.57 1.32 24.38
CA LEU A 394 20.05 0.02 23.91
C LEU A 394 20.80 -0.74 25.01
N TRP A 395 21.60 -0.04 25.83
CA TRP A 395 22.32 -0.62 26.96
C TRP A 395 22.42 0.38 28.12
N HIS A 396 22.32 -0.09 29.37
CA HIS A 396 22.55 0.74 30.56
C HIS A 396 24.00 0.71 31.05
N ASP A 397 24.77 -0.32 30.70
CA ASP A 397 26.17 -0.47 31.10
C ASP A 397 27.01 -1.14 29.99
N PRO A 398 27.91 -0.41 29.30
CA PRO A 398 28.02 1.04 29.32
C PRO A 398 26.76 1.69 28.71
N TYR A 399 26.32 2.80 29.32
CA TYR A 399 25.11 3.51 28.90
C TYR A 399 25.15 3.94 27.43
N THR A 400 24.14 3.55 26.67
CA THR A 400 24.03 3.76 25.21
C THR A 400 22.60 4.09 24.85
N ASP A 401 22.33 5.38 24.65
CA ASP A 401 21.01 5.90 24.29
C ASP A 401 20.87 6.00 22.77
N GLY A 402 19.91 5.26 22.20
CA GLY A 402 19.62 5.26 20.75
C GLY A 402 19.06 6.59 20.25
N ALA A 403 18.41 7.38 21.11
CA ALA A 403 17.86 8.70 20.75
C ALA A 403 18.95 9.66 20.26
N ILE A 404 20.17 9.51 20.78
CA ILE A 404 21.33 10.33 20.41
C ILE A 404 21.71 10.15 18.92
N SER A 405 21.42 8.96 18.35
CA SER A 405 21.58 8.66 16.91
C SER A 405 20.49 9.33 16.09
N LYS A 406 19.22 9.25 16.52
CA LYS A 406 18.09 9.92 15.85
C LYS A 406 18.22 11.44 15.84
N ASP A 407 18.67 12.03 16.94
CA ASP A 407 18.95 13.47 17.02
C ASP A 407 20.12 13.90 16.11
N MET A 408 21.06 12.99 15.82
CA MET A 408 22.10 13.25 14.82
C MET A 408 21.49 13.27 13.42
N ILE A 409 20.60 12.33 13.09
CA ILE A 409 19.91 12.29 11.79
C ILE A 409 19.09 13.57 11.60
N ASP A 410 18.26 13.91 12.58
CA ASP A 410 17.50 15.17 12.63
C ASP A 410 18.41 16.37 12.33
N SER A 411 19.46 16.55 13.15
CA SER A 411 20.33 17.72 13.07
C SER A 411 21.16 17.80 11.78
N LEU A 412 21.42 16.69 11.08
CA LEU A 412 22.34 16.66 9.96
C LEU A 412 21.67 16.53 8.60
N TYR A 413 20.56 15.80 8.54
CA TYR A 413 20.00 15.31 7.28
C TYR A 413 18.52 15.64 7.09
N ILE A 414 17.78 15.96 8.17
CA ILE A 414 16.37 16.30 8.06
C ILE A 414 16.21 17.81 7.84
N PRO A 415 15.59 18.26 6.74
CA PRO A 415 15.32 19.68 6.52
C PRO A 415 14.24 20.23 7.46
N ASP A 416 14.35 21.50 7.84
CA ASP A 416 13.43 22.21 8.78
C ASP A 416 11.94 22.17 8.40
N ARG A 417 11.59 21.80 7.16
CA ARG A 417 10.20 21.69 6.69
C ARG A 417 9.46 20.46 7.23
N PHE A 418 10.18 19.45 7.72
CA PHE A 418 9.56 18.24 8.27
C PHE A 418 9.09 18.44 9.71
N ASN A 419 7.93 17.87 10.02
CA ASN A 419 7.37 17.77 11.36
C ASN A 419 7.83 16.46 12.00
N ILE A 420 8.69 16.53 13.01
CA ILE A 420 9.27 15.33 13.63
C ILE A 420 8.61 15.06 14.99
N THR A 421 7.98 13.89 15.11
CA THR A 421 7.54 13.32 16.39
C THR A 421 8.67 12.45 16.97
N LYS A 422 9.13 12.78 18.17
CA LYS A 422 10.22 12.07 18.87
C LYS A 422 9.72 11.35 20.11
N LEU A 423 9.79 10.02 20.10
CA LEU A 423 9.41 9.14 21.20
C LEU A 423 10.65 8.43 21.72
N TYR A 424 11.21 8.89 22.83
CA TYR A 424 12.48 8.40 23.37
C TYR A 424 12.30 7.82 24.76
N GLU A 425 12.90 6.65 25.01
CA GLU A 425 12.91 6.07 26.35
C GLU A 425 13.58 6.99 27.37
N SER A 426 14.66 7.67 26.98
CA SER A 426 15.37 8.62 27.84
C SER A 426 14.57 9.86 28.22
N TRP A 427 13.46 10.13 27.52
CA TRP A 427 12.49 11.18 27.85
C TRP A 427 11.26 10.65 28.59
N GLY A 428 11.13 9.33 28.75
CA GLY A 428 10.00 8.68 29.41
C GLY A 428 8.70 8.71 28.62
N ASN A 429 8.72 9.04 27.32
CA ASN A 429 7.53 9.15 26.47
C ASN A 429 7.39 8.03 25.43
N LEU A 430 8.30 7.05 25.41
CA LEU A 430 8.25 5.89 24.52
C LEU A 430 7.48 4.73 25.18
N ASN A 431 6.27 4.45 24.68
CA ASN A 431 5.43 3.33 25.09
C ASN A 431 4.46 2.94 23.95
N TRP A 432 3.77 1.82 24.10
CA TRP A 432 2.85 1.29 23.06
C TRP A 432 1.82 2.32 22.60
N ASN A 433 1.13 2.98 23.54
CA ASN A 433 0.07 3.92 23.20
C ASN A 433 0.60 5.12 22.39
N THR A 434 1.76 5.69 22.78
CA THR A 434 2.31 6.85 22.07
C THR A 434 2.81 6.47 20.68
N VAL A 435 3.40 5.30 20.52
CA VAL A 435 3.88 4.84 19.21
C VAL A 435 2.72 4.45 18.30
N MET A 436 1.77 3.64 18.77
CA MET A 436 0.60 3.25 17.96
C MET A 436 -0.25 4.45 17.54
N THR A 437 -0.46 5.42 18.44
CA THR A 437 -1.13 6.68 18.11
C THR A 437 -0.40 7.43 16.99
N ALA A 438 0.94 7.53 17.08
CA ALA A 438 1.73 8.24 16.09
C ALA A 438 1.78 7.52 14.73
N ILE A 439 1.85 6.19 14.71
CA ILE A 439 1.78 5.43 13.45
C ILE A 439 0.38 5.58 12.84
N ASN A 440 -0.69 5.41 13.63
CA ASN A 440 -2.08 5.51 13.17
C ASN A 440 -2.47 6.92 12.69
N SER A 441 -1.75 7.97 13.11
CA SER A 441 -1.98 9.33 12.58
C SER A 441 -1.42 9.55 11.17
N GLY A 442 -0.61 8.62 10.64
CA GLY A 442 0.04 8.73 9.34
C GLY A 442 1.41 9.42 9.41
N GLN A 443 2.43 8.73 8.89
CA GLN A 443 3.83 9.17 8.91
C GLN A 443 4.47 8.83 7.56
N ASN A 444 5.21 9.76 6.95
CA ASN A 444 5.92 9.49 5.70
C ASN A 444 7.20 8.68 5.96
N PHE A 445 7.98 9.09 6.97
CA PHE A 445 9.16 8.35 7.42
C PHE A 445 9.00 7.89 8.86
N LEU A 446 9.20 6.60 9.09
CA LEU A 446 9.24 6.00 10.42
C LEU A 446 10.65 5.43 10.63
N ASN A 447 11.25 5.71 11.78
CA ASN A 447 12.61 5.25 12.05
C ASN A 447 12.77 4.70 13.48
N HIS A 448 12.99 3.38 13.54
CA HIS A 448 13.12 2.61 14.76
C HIS A 448 14.60 2.42 15.17
N ASN A 449 14.95 2.84 16.39
CA ASN A 449 16.20 2.46 17.05
C ASN A 449 15.94 1.66 18.32
N GLY A 450 16.04 0.33 18.20
CA GLY A 450 15.81 -0.55 19.32
C GLY A 450 16.09 -2.00 19.03
N HIS A 451 15.95 -2.78 20.09
CA HIS A 451 15.99 -4.23 20.10
C HIS A 451 14.80 -4.79 19.34
N ALA A 452 14.96 -5.94 18.69
CA ALA A 452 13.88 -6.56 17.96
C ALA A 452 14.12 -8.06 17.75
N TRP A 453 13.08 -8.71 17.26
CA TRP A 453 13.08 -10.03 16.70
C TRP A 453 12.12 -10.06 15.50
N TYR A 454 12.03 -11.17 14.77
CA TYR A 454 11.19 -11.22 13.56
C TYR A 454 9.71 -10.92 13.84
N HIS A 455 9.17 -11.22 15.03
CA HIS A 455 7.76 -10.96 15.38
C HIS A 455 7.55 -9.77 16.34
N VAL A 456 8.61 -9.03 16.71
CA VAL A 456 8.50 -7.98 17.75
C VAL A 456 9.57 -6.89 17.65
N MET A 457 9.19 -5.63 17.89
CA MET A 457 10.07 -4.47 17.96
C MET A 457 9.96 -3.80 19.33
N SER A 458 11.08 -3.59 20.02
CA SER A 458 11.11 -2.99 21.36
C SER A 458 10.95 -1.49 21.30
N ILE A 459 10.10 -0.93 22.15
CA ILE A 459 9.85 0.50 22.29
C ILE A 459 10.01 0.90 23.76
N GLY A 460 11.26 0.88 24.23
CA GLY A 460 11.60 1.10 25.64
C GLY A 460 11.21 -0.09 26.49
N SER A 461 10.40 0.13 27.52
CA SER A 461 9.86 -0.94 28.39
C SER A 461 8.69 -1.71 27.78
N SER A 462 8.17 -1.27 26.63
CA SER A 462 7.09 -1.92 25.88
C SER A 462 7.61 -2.49 24.55
N HIS A 463 6.73 -3.10 23.77
CA HIS A 463 7.03 -3.60 22.43
C HIS A 463 5.84 -3.43 21.48
N ILE A 464 6.10 -3.56 20.17
CA ILE A 464 5.12 -3.70 19.08
C ILE A 464 5.30 -5.09 18.49
N SER A 465 4.22 -5.80 18.25
CA SER A 465 4.16 -7.18 17.78
C SER A 465 3.50 -7.27 16.39
N ILE A 466 3.49 -8.46 15.79
CA ILE A 466 2.77 -8.74 14.54
C ILE A 466 1.29 -8.30 14.60
N PRO A 467 0.50 -8.70 15.62
CA PRO A 467 -0.88 -8.24 15.74
C PRO A 467 -1.04 -6.72 15.78
N ASP A 468 -0.06 -6.00 16.33
CA ASP A 468 -0.10 -4.54 16.33
C ASP A 468 0.05 -3.97 14.92
N MET A 469 0.92 -4.57 14.09
CA MET A 469 1.06 -4.19 12.68
C MET A 469 -0.19 -4.51 11.86
N ASP A 470 -0.84 -5.65 12.11
CA ASP A 470 -2.10 -6.05 11.47
C ASP A 470 -3.28 -5.15 11.85
N ASN A 471 -3.24 -4.58 13.06
CA ASN A 471 -4.27 -3.68 13.58
C ASN A 471 -3.98 -2.19 13.32
N LEU A 472 -2.96 -1.84 12.53
CA LEU A 472 -2.76 -0.46 12.10
C LEU A 472 -3.95 0.02 11.26
N ILE A 473 -4.37 1.27 11.52
CA ILE A 473 -5.56 1.91 10.94
C ILE A 473 -5.26 3.27 10.28
N ASN A 474 -4.01 3.53 9.92
CA ASN A 474 -3.60 4.76 9.24
C ASN A 474 -4.12 4.87 7.79
N GLY A 475 -4.83 3.86 7.26
CA GLY A 475 -5.44 3.88 5.93
C GLY A 475 -4.42 4.16 4.83
N ASP A 476 -4.70 5.17 4.01
CA ASP A 476 -3.85 5.59 2.89
C ASP A 476 -2.66 6.48 3.30
N ARG A 477 -2.51 6.82 4.59
CA ARG A 477 -1.37 7.61 5.10
C ARG A 477 -0.15 6.72 5.36
N GLN A 478 0.41 6.17 4.29
CA GLN A 478 1.36 5.06 4.30
C GLN A 478 2.81 5.54 4.20
N GLY A 479 3.69 5.01 5.05
CA GLY A 479 5.08 5.45 5.14
C GLY A 479 6.15 4.40 4.86
N THR A 480 7.40 4.84 4.82
CA THR A 480 8.59 3.96 4.83
C THR A 480 9.10 3.78 6.26
N LEU A 481 9.24 2.52 6.71
CA LEU A 481 9.78 2.20 8.03
C LEU A 481 11.21 1.65 7.92
N TYR A 482 12.18 2.38 8.48
CA TYR A 482 13.56 1.92 8.63
C TYR A 482 13.80 1.40 10.05
N SER A 483 14.37 0.21 10.19
CA SER A 483 14.72 -0.34 11.50
C SER A 483 16.13 -0.91 11.57
N ILE A 484 16.87 -0.48 12.60
CA ILE A 484 18.16 -1.12 12.94
C ILE A 484 18.00 -2.43 13.72
N GLY A 485 16.78 -2.79 14.11
CA GLY A 485 16.52 -3.91 15.01
C GLY A 485 16.96 -5.24 14.41
N CYS A 486 17.25 -6.19 15.30
CA CYS A 486 17.55 -7.57 14.92
C CYS A 486 16.34 -8.25 14.29
N TRP A 487 16.54 -8.94 13.17
CA TRP A 487 15.57 -9.84 12.53
C TRP A 487 14.25 -9.19 12.07
N THR A 488 14.11 -7.86 12.12
CA THR A 488 12.87 -7.18 11.70
C THR A 488 12.54 -7.40 10.23
N GLY A 489 13.55 -7.59 9.40
CA GLY A 489 13.45 -7.95 7.99
C GLY A 489 13.84 -9.39 7.72
N ALA A 490 13.62 -10.33 8.66
CA ALA A 490 13.83 -11.76 8.45
C ALA A 490 12.71 -12.36 7.60
N PHE A 491 12.58 -11.90 6.35
CA PHE A 491 11.53 -12.27 5.38
C PHE A 491 11.59 -13.74 4.92
N ASP A 492 12.45 -14.55 5.52
CA ASP A 492 12.43 -16.02 5.43
C ASP A 492 11.60 -16.66 6.57
N TYR A 493 11.11 -15.84 7.49
CA TYR A 493 10.13 -16.13 8.54
C TYR A 493 8.91 -15.22 8.32
N ASP A 494 7.81 -15.54 9.01
CA ASP A 494 6.64 -14.67 9.15
C ASP A 494 7.01 -13.42 9.96
N ALA A 495 7.50 -12.39 9.27
CA ALA A 495 8.16 -11.25 9.90
C ALA A 495 7.22 -10.04 10.04
N ILE A 496 7.40 -9.29 11.12
CA ILE A 496 6.67 -8.06 11.45
C ILE A 496 6.72 -7.01 10.32
N SER A 497 7.78 -7.03 9.50
CA SER A 497 7.89 -6.18 8.32
C SER A 497 6.92 -6.57 7.20
N GLU A 498 6.59 -7.84 7.04
CA GLU A 498 5.62 -8.32 6.05
C GLU A 498 4.21 -7.89 6.45
N HIS A 499 3.86 -8.01 7.74
CA HIS A 499 2.58 -7.51 8.27
C HIS A 499 2.42 -6.00 8.11
N TYR A 500 3.49 -5.21 8.32
CA TYR A 500 3.47 -3.77 8.05
C TYR A 500 3.18 -3.45 6.57
N ILE A 501 3.67 -4.27 5.63
CA ILE A 501 3.45 -4.11 4.19
C ILE A 501 2.08 -4.64 3.76
N ASN A 502 1.65 -5.79 4.29
CA ASN A 502 0.47 -6.52 3.81
C ASN A 502 -0.84 -6.18 4.54
N ASN A 503 -0.81 -5.35 5.59
CA ASN A 503 -2.03 -4.87 6.24
C ASN A 503 -2.90 -4.03 5.25
N PRO A 504 -4.13 -4.44 4.90
CA PRO A 504 -4.98 -3.70 3.96
C PRO A 504 -5.59 -2.41 4.54
N ASN A 505 -5.62 -2.24 5.86
CA ASN A 505 -6.25 -1.11 6.56
C ASN A 505 -5.24 -0.05 7.04
N GLY A 506 -3.94 -0.28 6.87
CA GLY A 506 -2.87 0.58 7.38
C GLY A 506 -1.48 0.08 7.05
N GLY A 507 -0.49 0.41 7.89
CA GLY A 507 0.91 0.06 7.66
C GLY A 507 1.59 1.00 6.66
N GLY A 508 2.42 0.46 5.78
CA GLY A 508 3.18 1.30 4.84
C GLY A 508 3.53 0.66 3.51
N VAL A 509 4.23 1.45 2.69
CA VAL A 509 4.64 1.10 1.32
C VAL A 509 6.02 0.44 1.24
N ALA A 510 6.85 0.62 2.27
CA ALA A 510 8.19 0.05 2.32
C ALA A 510 8.70 -0.19 3.74
N PHE A 511 9.52 -1.23 3.89
CA PHE A 511 10.23 -1.57 5.11
C PHE A 511 11.70 -1.86 4.78
N ILE A 512 12.62 -1.23 5.51
CA ILE A 512 14.06 -1.49 5.43
C ILE A 512 14.52 -2.06 6.78
N GLY A 513 15.00 -3.30 6.77
CA GLY A 513 15.31 -4.02 8.00
C GLY A 513 16.37 -5.11 7.82
N ASN A 514 16.82 -5.64 8.96
CA ASN A 514 17.85 -6.67 9.00
C ASN A 514 17.22 -8.07 8.95
N SER A 515 17.72 -8.94 8.06
CA SER A 515 17.31 -10.36 8.04
C SER A 515 17.85 -11.17 9.22
N ARG A 516 18.94 -10.71 9.85
CA ARG A 516 19.51 -11.29 11.08
C ARG A 516 19.92 -10.17 12.05
N TYR A 517 21.05 -10.28 12.74
CA TYR A 517 21.43 -9.38 13.82
C TYR A 517 21.86 -7.97 13.37
N GLY A 518 21.19 -6.93 13.88
CA GLY A 518 21.75 -5.58 13.92
C GLY A 518 22.91 -5.48 14.92
N TRP A 519 23.88 -4.59 14.66
CA TRP A 519 25.07 -4.42 15.50
C TRP A 519 25.28 -2.97 15.94
N GLY A 520 25.46 -2.77 17.24
CA GLY A 520 25.79 -1.49 17.85
C GLY A 520 27.21 -1.43 18.43
N SER A 521 27.48 -0.32 19.13
CA SER A 521 28.74 -0.04 19.81
C SER A 521 28.45 0.44 21.24
N PRO A 522 28.46 -0.46 22.24
CA PRO A 522 28.15 -0.10 23.62
C PRO A 522 29.05 1.02 24.15
N GLY A 523 28.44 2.03 24.78
CA GLY A 523 29.11 3.20 25.34
C GLY A 523 29.49 4.27 24.31
N ASN A 524 29.12 4.06 23.05
CA ASN A 524 29.46 4.95 21.94
C ASN A 524 28.26 5.21 21.00
N PRO A 525 27.16 5.82 21.51
CA PRO A 525 25.99 6.12 20.69
C PRO A 525 26.37 6.99 19.48
N ARG A 526 25.67 6.80 18.34
CA ARG A 526 25.96 7.32 16.97
C ARG A 526 26.98 6.52 16.16
N PHE A 527 27.75 5.65 16.81
CA PHE A 527 28.82 4.90 16.16
C PHE A 527 28.56 3.40 16.18
N GLY A 528 27.33 2.98 16.45
CA GLY A 528 26.87 1.64 16.13
C GLY A 528 26.97 1.40 14.62
N TYR A 529 27.14 0.13 14.24
CA TYR A 529 27.28 -0.22 12.83
C TYR A 529 25.94 -0.05 12.10
N SER A 530 24.83 -0.41 12.73
CA SER A 530 23.49 -0.17 12.18
C SER A 530 23.11 1.32 12.15
N ASP A 531 23.48 2.09 13.18
CA ASP A 531 23.25 3.55 13.23
C ASP A 531 23.85 4.30 12.03
N ARG A 532 24.95 3.77 11.48
CA ARG A 532 25.70 4.39 10.39
C ARG A 532 25.01 4.22 9.04
N PHE A 533 24.55 3.01 8.73
CA PHE A 533 23.73 2.76 7.53
C PHE A 533 22.40 3.52 7.63
N ASP A 534 21.79 3.56 8.81
CA ASP A 534 20.58 4.36 9.08
C ASP A 534 20.82 5.84 8.74
N ALA A 535 21.86 6.45 9.30
CA ALA A 535 22.17 7.85 9.04
C ALA A 535 22.50 8.14 7.57
N THR A 536 23.30 7.29 6.91
CA THR A 536 23.68 7.49 5.51
C THR A 536 22.48 7.29 4.57
N PHE A 537 21.52 6.42 4.88
CA PHE A 537 20.28 6.29 4.11
C PHE A 537 19.51 7.63 4.03
N TYR A 538 19.36 8.35 5.16
CA TYR A 538 18.72 9.67 5.17
C TYR A 538 19.55 10.76 4.46
N ASP A 539 20.88 10.68 4.49
CA ASP A 539 21.74 11.52 3.65
C ASP A 539 21.43 11.30 2.15
N MET A 540 21.37 10.04 1.72
CA MET A 540 21.06 9.70 0.31
C MET A 540 19.70 10.26 -0.12
N VAL A 541 18.66 10.04 0.68
CA VAL A 541 17.29 10.44 0.35
C VAL A 541 17.10 11.96 0.42
N LEU A 542 17.45 12.59 1.54
CA LEU A 542 17.04 13.97 1.84
C LEU A 542 18.09 15.03 1.54
N CYS A 543 19.37 14.65 1.42
CA CYS A 543 20.46 15.57 1.11
C CYS A 543 21.02 15.38 -0.30
N GLN A 544 21.23 14.13 -0.74
CA GLN A 544 21.71 13.81 -2.08
C GLN A 544 20.60 13.72 -3.13
N ASN A 545 19.33 13.84 -2.71
CA ASN A 545 18.14 13.79 -3.54
C ASN A 545 18.01 12.48 -4.35
N ILE A 546 18.44 11.36 -3.76
CA ILE A 546 18.27 10.01 -4.30
C ILE A 546 16.97 9.45 -3.74
N ILE A 547 15.85 9.86 -4.32
CA ILE A 547 14.51 9.64 -3.76
C ILE A 547 13.90 8.27 -4.06
N LYS A 548 14.51 7.46 -4.95
CA LYS A 548 14.01 6.11 -5.26
C LYS A 548 14.63 5.11 -4.29
N LEU A 549 13.80 4.46 -3.49
CA LEU A 549 14.22 3.66 -2.33
C LEU A 549 15.30 2.62 -2.66
N GLY A 550 15.13 1.87 -3.76
CA GLY A 550 16.08 0.84 -4.16
C GLY A 550 17.48 1.42 -4.45
N SER A 551 17.55 2.56 -5.14
CA SER A 551 18.81 3.24 -5.41
C SER A 551 19.41 3.94 -4.19
N ALA A 552 18.57 4.48 -3.30
CA ALA A 552 19.02 5.12 -2.07
C ALA A 552 19.71 4.11 -1.13
N LEU A 553 19.06 2.96 -0.89
CA LEU A 553 19.64 1.88 -0.09
C LEU A 553 20.89 1.29 -0.74
N ALA A 554 20.90 1.16 -2.06
CA ALA A 554 22.06 0.70 -2.79
C ALA A 554 23.26 1.65 -2.66
N MET A 555 23.05 2.98 -2.70
CA MET A 555 24.14 3.95 -2.54
C MET A 555 24.62 4.07 -1.08
N ASP A 556 23.73 3.92 -0.10
CA ASP A 556 24.11 3.75 1.30
C ASP A 556 25.08 2.55 1.46
N LYS A 557 24.74 1.41 0.87
CA LYS A 557 25.61 0.23 0.84
C LYS A 557 26.95 0.49 0.14
N VAL A 558 26.95 1.17 -1.01
CA VAL A 558 28.17 1.50 -1.76
C VAL A 558 29.17 2.29 -0.91
N TYR A 559 28.69 3.21 -0.08
CA TYR A 559 29.52 4.00 0.83
C TYR A 559 30.38 3.12 1.77
N TYR A 560 29.83 1.99 2.23
CA TYR A 560 30.48 1.08 3.19
C TYR A 560 31.21 -0.12 2.56
N ILE A 561 31.18 -0.30 1.25
CA ILE A 561 31.95 -1.35 0.54
C ILE A 561 33.44 -1.37 0.93
N PRO A 562 34.14 -0.23 1.06
CA PRO A 562 35.58 -0.20 1.41
C PRO A 562 35.90 -0.81 2.77
N LYS A 563 34.89 -0.93 3.63
CA LYS A 563 34.99 -1.52 4.96
C LYS A 563 34.48 -2.96 5.01
N SER A 564 33.86 -3.43 3.92
CA SER A 564 33.16 -4.72 3.83
C SER A 564 33.99 -5.80 3.11
N ARG A 565 35.29 -5.57 2.93
CA ARG A 565 36.23 -6.47 2.22
C ARG A 565 36.86 -7.55 3.10
N GLN A 566 36.51 -7.61 4.37
CA GLN A 566 36.98 -8.60 5.33
C GLN A 566 35.78 -9.23 6.04
N GLU A 567 36.00 -10.35 6.74
CA GLU A 567 34.99 -10.98 7.60
C GLU A 567 34.72 -10.07 8.80
N ASN A 568 33.69 -9.22 8.69
CA ASN A 568 33.37 -8.22 9.70
C ASN A 568 31.90 -7.78 9.64
N VAL A 569 31.52 -6.98 10.64
CA VAL A 569 30.18 -6.41 10.80
C VAL A 569 29.73 -5.49 9.65
N TYR A 570 30.64 -4.86 8.89
CA TYR A 570 30.22 -4.07 7.73
C TYR A 570 29.76 -4.98 6.60
N ARG A 571 30.52 -6.05 6.30
CA ARG A 571 30.11 -7.07 5.33
C ARG A 571 28.79 -7.73 5.74
N TRP A 572 28.60 -7.96 7.02
CA TRP A 572 27.32 -8.45 7.57
C TRP A 572 26.16 -7.53 7.21
N HIS A 573 26.30 -6.21 7.40
CA HIS A 573 25.26 -5.23 7.06
C HIS A 573 24.97 -5.15 5.56
N GLN A 574 25.97 -5.34 4.70
CA GLN A 574 25.76 -5.39 3.25
C GLN A 574 24.75 -6.48 2.86
N TYR A 575 24.80 -7.63 3.54
CA TYR A 575 23.96 -8.79 3.24
C TYR A 575 22.60 -8.73 3.92
N GLN A 576 22.53 -8.38 5.21
CA GLN A 576 21.28 -8.50 5.95
C GLN A 576 20.26 -7.38 5.69
N LEU A 577 20.70 -6.18 5.30
CA LEU A 577 19.82 -5.02 5.20
C LEU A 577 19.08 -5.07 3.87
N ASN A 578 17.78 -5.36 3.88
CA ASN A 578 16.99 -5.58 2.65
C ASN A 578 15.84 -4.57 2.54
N LEU A 579 15.36 -4.33 1.31
CA LEU A 579 14.19 -3.51 1.01
C LEU A 579 13.00 -4.43 0.70
N LEU A 580 12.00 -4.44 1.59
CA LEU A 580 10.66 -4.93 1.29
C LEU A 580 9.85 -3.73 0.79
N GLY A 581 9.55 -3.66 -0.49
CA GLY A 581 9.02 -2.49 -1.17
C GLY A 581 9.35 -2.46 -2.66
N ASP A 582 8.73 -1.53 -3.39
CA ASP A 582 9.04 -1.29 -4.80
C ASP A 582 10.35 -0.49 -4.94
N PRO A 583 11.40 -1.03 -5.62
CA PRO A 583 12.69 -0.35 -5.70
C PRO A 583 12.67 0.95 -6.51
N GLU A 584 11.72 1.12 -7.46
CA GLU A 584 11.64 2.33 -8.29
C GLU A 584 10.83 3.45 -7.64
N MET A 585 9.99 3.13 -6.66
CA MET A 585 9.06 4.07 -6.05
C MET A 585 9.81 5.28 -5.48
N PRO A 586 9.50 6.51 -5.93
CA PRO A 586 10.04 7.73 -5.33
C PRO A 586 9.32 8.01 -4.01
N VAL A 587 10.06 8.38 -2.96
CA VAL A 587 9.45 8.91 -1.73
C VAL A 587 9.14 10.40 -1.85
N TRP A 588 8.10 10.86 -1.16
CA TRP A 588 7.79 12.28 -1.04
C TRP A 588 8.80 12.95 -0.12
N THR A 589 9.38 14.07 -0.57
CA THR A 589 10.27 14.90 0.24
C THR A 589 9.70 16.28 0.52
N ASN A 590 8.54 16.59 -0.06
CA ASN A 590 7.74 17.79 0.19
C ASN A 590 6.25 17.47 -0.03
N THR A 591 5.35 18.40 0.35
CA THR A 591 3.93 18.28 -0.01
C THR A 591 3.80 18.37 -1.54
N PRO A 592 3.23 17.36 -2.22
CA PRO A 592 3.13 17.35 -3.67
C PRO A 592 2.32 18.52 -4.26
N GLU A 593 2.82 19.14 -5.32
CA GLU A 593 2.12 20.21 -6.06
C GLU A 593 1.55 19.72 -7.41
N LEU A 594 0.68 20.51 -8.02
CA LEU A 594 0.17 20.26 -9.38
C LEU A 594 1.08 20.86 -10.46
N LEU A 595 1.19 20.16 -11.59
CA LEU A 595 1.93 20.62 -12.77
C LEU A 595 1.05 21.43 -13.73
N SER A 596 1.64 22.43 -14.38
CA SER A 596 1.10 23.17 -15.52
C SER A 596 1.83 22.74 -16.80
N ILE A 597 1.08 22.17 -17.74
CA ILE A 597 1.62 21.54 -18.95
C ILE A 597 1.22 22.34 -20.20
N TYR A 598 2.21 22.61 -21.05
CA TYR A 598 1.99 23.20 -22.38
C TYR A 598 2.50 22.23 -23.45
N CYS A 599 1.57 21.66 -24.21
CA CYS A 599 1.82 20.72 -25.30
C CYS A 599 0.82 21.02 -26.44
N PRO A 600 1.13 20.71 -27.71
CA PRO A 600 0.14 20.79 -28.77
C PRO A 600 -1.06 19.86 -28.53
N ASP A 601 -2.28 20.33 -28.83
CA ASP A 601 -3.53 19.57 -28.69
C ASP A 601 -3.63 18.35 -29.64
N THR A 602 -2.80 18.30 -30.68
CA THR A 602 -2.76 17.21 -31.66
C THR A 602 -1.33 16.89 -32.08
N LEU A 603 -1.08 15.62 -32.42
CA LEU A 603 0.23 15.11 -32.81
C LEU A 603 0.22 14.61 -34.25
N GLN A 604 1.19 14.99 -35.09
CA GLN A 604 1.32 14.46 -36.45
C GLN A 604 2.50 13.50 -36.59
N ASN A 605 2.42 12.58 -37.55
CA ASN A 605 3.57 11.75 -37.89
C ASN A 605 4.74 12.61 -38.39
N GLY A 606 5.92 12.44 -37.80
CA GLY A 606 7.10 13.25 -38.05
C GLY A 606 7.08 14.64 -37.41
N MET A 607 6.10 14.96 -36.56
CA MET A 607 6.02 16.26 -35.89
C MET A 607 7.10 16.39 -34.82
N GLU A 608 7.85 17.49 -34.86
CA GLU A 608 8.66 17.91 -33.73
C GLU A 608 7.75 18.53 -32.66
N VAL A 609 7.76 17.95 -31.46
CA VAL A 609 6.93 18.36 -30.34
C VAL A 609 7.82 18.86 -29.22
N THR A 610 7.43 19.99 -28.62
CA THR A 610 8.00 20.50 -27.38
C THR A 610 6.94 20.48 -26.31
N VAL A 611 7.16 19.71 -25.24
CA VAL A 611 6.37 19.75 -24.02
C VAL A 611 7.07 20.68 -23.04
N THR A 612 6.36 21.70 -22.56
CA THR A 612 6.86 22.60 -21.50
C THR A 612 6.13 22.30 -20.20
N VAL A 613 6.89 22.06 -19.14
CA VAL A 613 6.38 21.73 -17.80
C VAL A 613 6.74 22.84 -16.83
N ARG A 614 5.76 23.33 -16.09
CA ARG A 614 5.90 24.38 -15.07
C ARG A 614 5.19 24.00 -13.78
N ASP A 615 5.59 24.58 -12.67
CA ASP A 615 4.83 24.53 -11.42
C ASP A 615 3.65 25.52 -11.44
N ASN A 616 2.88 25.57 -10.36
CA ASN A 616 1.70 26.44 -10.27
C ASN A 616 2.06 27.95 -10.25
N GLN A 617 3.32 28.29 -9.98
CA GLN A 617 3.87 29.64 -10.01
C GLN A 617 4.49 30.00 -11.38
N GLY A 618 4.49 29.07 -12.34
CA GLY A 618 5.00 29.26 -13.69
C GLY A 618 6.53 29.09 -13.84
N ILE A 619 7.21 28.58 -12.81
CA ILE A 619 8.65 28.29 -12.86
C ILE A 619 8.86 26.98 -13.63
N PRO A 620 9.86 26.90 -14.53
CA PRO A 620 10.14 25.66 -15.24
C PRO A 620 10.56 24.51 -14.32
N VAL A 621 9.93 23.35 -14.51
CA VAL A 621 10.29 22.13 -13.76
C VAL A 621 11.30 21.33 -14.56
N LYS A 622 12.54 21.30 -14.07
CA LYS A 622 13.64 20.49 -14.62
C LYS A 622 13.48 19.03 -14.20
N ASP A 623 13.94 18.11 -15.05
CA ASP A 623 14.01 16.67 -14.76
C ASP A 623 12.63 16.01 -14.52
N ALA A 624 11.54 16.63 -15.01
CA ALA A 624 10.24 15.98 -15.12
C ALA A 624 10.29 14.93 -16.23
N LEU A 625 9.86 13.71 -15.95
CA LEU A 625 9.77 12.63 -16.93
C LEU A 625 8.47 12.75 -17.71
N VAL A 626 8.59 12.98 -19.01
CA VAL A 626 7.48 13.05 -19.96
C VAL A 626 7.42 11.74 -20.74
N CYS A 627 6.22 11.17 -20.91
CA CYS A 627 5.99 9.95 -21.69
C CYS A 627 4.75 10.08 -22.57
N PHE A 628 4.92 9.84 -23.87
CA PHE A 628 3.85 9.62 -24.84
C PHE A 628 3.70 8.12 -25.09
N LEU A 629 2.51 7.58 -24.88
CA LEU A 629 2.20 6.17 -25.03
C LEU A 629 0.99 5.98 -25.95
N LYS A 630 1.17 5.16 -26.98
CA LYS A 630 0.10 4.60 -27.82
C LYS A 630 0.55 3.26 -28.36
N GLU A 631 0.15 2.17 -27.73
CA GLU A 631 0.61 0.85 -28.17
C GLU A 631 -0.02 0.40 -29.50
N PRO A 632 0.74 -0.34 -30.35
CA PRO A 632 2.17 -0.64 -30.25
C PRO A 632 3.07 0.43 -30.91
N GLU A 633 2.51 1.57 -31.32
CA GLU A 633 3.12 2.50 -32.29
C GLU A 633 4.07 3.53 -31.69
N LEU A 634 3.75 4.06 -30.50
CA LEU A 634 4.45 5.19 -29.90
C LEU A 634 4.78 4.89 -28.44
N TYR A 635 6.07 5.00 -28.13
CA TYR A 635 6.58 5.00 -26.77
C TYR A 635 7.76 5.97 -26.68
N GLU A 636 7.45 7.26 -26.66
CA GLU A 636 8.44 8.35 -26.64
C GLU A 636 8.52 8.98 -25.27
N ARG A 637 9.72 9.07 -24.70
CA ARG A 637 9.89 9.55 -23.32
C ARG A 637 11.21 10.27 -23.10
N GLY A 638 11.26 11.12 -22.09
CA GLY A 638 12.50 11.74 -21.63
C GLY A 638 12.29 12.82 -20.59
N TYR A 639 13.41 13.34 -20.08
CA TYR A 639 13.41 14.36 -19.04
C TYR A 639 13.37 15.78 -19.62
N THR A 640 12.65 16.68 -18.95
CA THR A 640 12.71 18.11 -19.24
C THR A 640 14.07 18.69 -18.89
N ASN A 641 14.52 19.66 -19.70
CA ASN A 641 15.76 20.38 -19.45
C ASN A 641 15.58 21.51 -18.40
N VAL A 642 16.61 22.35 -18.20
CA VAL A 642 16.58 23.49 -17.25
C VAL A 642 15.54 24.56 -17.56
N LEU A 643 14.98 24.56 -18.78
CA LEU A 643 13.88 25.45 -19.20
C LEU A 643 12.51 24.76 -19.07
N GLY A 644 12.45 23.57 -18.46
CA GLY A 644 11.23 22.78 -18.33
C GLY A 644 10.77 22.18 -19.66
N GLU A 645 11.64 22.10 -20.67
CA GLU A 645 11.28 21.63 -22.01
C GLU A 645 11.76 20.21 -22.27
N PHE A 646 10.88 19.35 -22.76
CA PHE A 646 11.21 18.07 -23.40
C PHE A 646 10.88 18.17 -24.90
N LYS A 647 11.84 17.77 -25.76
CA LYS A 647 11.70 17.83 -27.23
C LYS A 647 11.86 16.44 -27.81
N THR A 648 10.90 16.01 -28.63
CA THR A 648 10.97 14.75 -29.38
C THR A 648 10.28 14.87 -30.73
N THR A 649 10.47 13.87 -31.59
CA THR A 649 9.76 13.73 -32.87
C THR A 649 8.77 12.58 -32.76
N ILE A 650 7.49 12.84 -32.97
CA ILE A 650 6.44 11.83 -32.86
C ILE A 650 6.38 11.00 -34.13
N SER A 651 6.46 9.67 -33.99
CA SER A 651 6.27 8.72 -35.09
C SER A 651 5.00 7.90 -34.86
N ILE A 652 3.99 8.08 -35.70
CA ILE A 652 2.66 7.46 -35.55
C ILE A 652 2.09 7.12 -36.93
N SER A 653 1.46 5.95 -37.07
CA SER A 653 0.96 5.46 -38.36
C SER A 653 -0.54 5.28 -38.43
N THR A 654 -1.20 5.07 -37.29
CA THR A 654 -2.66 4.92 -37.22
C THR A 654 -3.29 6.08 -36.48
N PRO A 655 -4.60 6.31 -36.66
CA PRO A 655 -5.30 7.27 -35.84
C PRO A 655 -5.53 6.76 -34.41
N GLY A 656 -5.89 7.64 -33.48
CA GLY A 656 -6.28 7.31 -32.11
C GLY A 656 -5.81 8.33 -31.08
N MET A 657 -5.96 7.97 -29.81
CA MET A 657 -5.42 8.75 -28.68
C MET A 657 -3.99 8.34 -28.37
N VAL A 658 -3.19 9.32 -27.98
CA VAL A 658 -1.88 9.15 -27.35
C VAL A 658 -2.00 9.63 -25.92
N THR A 659 -1.73 8.75 -24.96
CA THR A 659 -1.65 9.13 -23.54
C THR A 659 -0.36 9.90 -23.31
N LEU A 660 -0.45 11.10 -22.75
CA LEU A 660 0.66 11.91 -22.28
C LEU A 660 0.70 11.81 -20.74
N THR A 661 1.78 11.31 -20.16
CA THR A 661 1.98 11.25 -18.71
C THR A 661 3.25 12.01 -18.33
N ILE A 662 3.16 12.87 -17.32
CA ILE A 662 4.29 13.62 -16.77
C ILE A 662 4.41 13.33 -15.28
N THR A 663 5.60 12.96 -14.83
CA THR A 663 5.93 12.78 -13.40
C THR A 663 7.15 13.59 -13.02
N ALA A 664 7.18 14.13 -11.80
CA ALA A 664 8.31 14.88 -11.26
C ALA A 664 8.40 14.70 -9.73
N CYS A 665 9.59 14.97 -9.17
CA CYS A 665 9.80 14.92 -7.72
C CYS A 665 8.90 15.92 -6.99
N ASP A 666 8.14 15.45 -6.01
CA ASP A 666 7.20 16.27 -5.22
C ASP A 666 6.12 16.98 -6.06
N PHE A 667 5.70 16.34 -7.17
CA PHE A 667 4.51 16.74 -7.92
C PHE A 667 3.60 15.54 -8.13
N LEU A 668 2.29 15.78 -8.06
CA LEU A 668 1.30 14.80 -8.48
C LEU A 668 1.41 14.53 -10.00
N PRO A 669 1.23 13.29 -10.45
CA PRO A 669 1.31 12.97 -11.87
C PRO A 669 0.24 13.72 -12.69
N SER A 670 0.64 14.20 -13.87
CA SER A 670 -0.30 14.78 -14.84
C SER A 670 -0.52 13.80 -15.98
N ILE A 671 -1.78 13.47 -16.25
CA ILE A 671 -2.19 12.54 -17.32
C ILE A 671 -3.16 13.27 -18.25
N ASP A 672 -2.86 13.26 -19.54
CA ASP A 672 -3.68 13.86 -20.60
C ASP A 672 -3.75 12.91 -21.82
N SER A 673 -4.64 13.19 -22.77
CA SER A 673 -4.81 12.40 -23.98
C SER A 673 -4.87 13.30 -25.23
N LEU A 674 -3.96 13.05 -26.17
CA LEU A 674 -3.78 13.85 -27.38
C LEU A 674 -4.21 13.08 -28.62
N TYR A 675 -4.90 13.75 -29.55
CA TYR A 675 -5.33 13.13 -30.81
C TYR A 675 -4.22 13.12 -31.87
N THR A 676 -4.09 12.00 -32.57
CA THR A 676 -3.21 11.89 -33.75
C THR A 676 -3.81 12.55 -35.00
N ARG A 677 -2.97 13.21 -35.80
CA ARG A 677 -3.28 13.94 -37.02
C ARG A 677 -2.44 13.38 -38.19
N LEU A 678 -3.06 12.86 -39.24
CA LEU A 678 -2.39 12.06 -40.29
C LEU A 678 -2.15 12.84 -41.60
N ALA A 679 -1.18 12.39 -42.40
CA ALA A 679 -0.96 12.91 -43.75
C ALA A 679 -2.08 12.46 -44.71
N GLY A 680 -2.59 13.38 -45.52
CA GLY A 680 -3.82 13.15 -46.31
C GLY A 680 -5.06 13.61 -45.53
N PRO A 681 -6.27 13.38 -46.06
CA PRO A 681 -7.50 13.69 -45.32
C PRO A 681 -7.75 12.66 -44.21
N TYR A 682 -8.24 13.11 -43.07
CA TYR A 682 -8.63 12.24 -41.97
C TYR A 682 -9.79 12.86 -41.18
N LEU A 683 -11.01 12.42 -41.46
CA LEU A 683 -12.21 12.94 -40.80
C LEU A 683 -12.61 12.03 -39.64
N ALA A 684 -12.59 12.56 -38.42
CA ALA A 684 -12.96 11.81 -37.22
C ALA A 684 -13.72 12.67 -36.20
N TYR A 685 -14.34 11.99 -35.24
CA TYR A 685 -14.99 12.59 -34.09
C TYR A 685 -14.08 13.58 -33.35
N LYS A 686 -14.63 14.76 -33.02
CA LYS A 686 -13.99 15.77 -32.16
C LYS A 686 -14.74 15.96 -30.85
N SER A 687 -16.04 16.13 -30.96
CA SER A 687 -16.96 16.41 -29.85
C SER A 687 -18.37 16.15 -30.34
N HIS A 688 -19.31 15.97 -29.43
CA HIS A 688 -20.72 16.07 -29.75
C HIS A 688 -21.44 16.90 -28.71
N SER A 689 -22.67 17.28 -29.04
CA SER A 689 -23.63 17.86 -28.12
C SER A 689 -25.00 17.29 -28.46
N ILE A 690 -25.85 17.20 -27.45
CA ILE A 690 -27.25 16.85 -27.62
C ILE A 690 -28.07 18.13 -27.71
N GLN A 691 -29.01 18.14 -28.64
CA GLN A 691 -30.10 19.11 -28.65
C GLN A 691 -31.40 18.35 -28.83
N ASP A 692 -32.15 18.24 -27.77
CA ASP A 692 -33.36 17.45 -27.62
C ASP A 692 -34.64 18.23 -28.01
N ASN A 693 -34.51 19.23 -28.89
CA ASN A 693 -35.63 20.11 -29.29
C ASN A 693 -36.66 19.48 -30.26
N ILE A 694 -36.45 18.23 -30.69
CA ILE A 694 -37.36 17.52 -31.61
C ILE A 694 -38.59 17.04 -30.85
N SER A 695 -38.37 16.37 -29.71
CA SER A 695 -39.40 15.87 -28.81
C SER A 695 -38.90 15.63 -27.38
N GLY A 696 -37.95 16.45 -26.92
CA GLY A 696 -37.43 16.52 -25.55
C GLY A 696 -37.66 17.89 -24.90
N ASN A 697 -37.09 18.08 -23.72
CA ASN A 697 -37.35 19.19 -22.80
C ASN A 697 -36.44 20.44 -23.01
N ASN A 698 -35.49 20.41 -23.95
CA ASN A 698 -34.43 21.39 -24.26
C ASN A 698 -33.39 21.58 -23.14
N ASP A 699 -33.11 20.56 -22.33
CA ASP A 699 -32.10 20.61 -21.28
C ASP A 699 -30.68 20.26 -21.76
N GLY A 700 -30.55 19.78 -23.00
CA GLY A 700 -29.27 19.38 -23.58
C GLY A 700 -28.74 18.05 -23.09
N LEU A 701 -29.57 17.26 -22.41
CA LEU A 701 -29.34 15.88 -22.05
C LEU A 701 -30.12 14.95 -22.98
N LEU A 702 -29.80 13.66 -22.92
CA LEU A 702 -30.47 12.64 -23.69
C LEU A 702 -31.31 11.77 -22.76
N ASN A 703 -32.62 12.05 -22.68
CA ASN A 703 -33.49 11.40 -21.69
C ASN A 703 -34.31 10.26 -22.34
N PRO A 704 -34.82 9.30 -21.55
CA PRO A 704 -35.77 8.31 -22.03
C PRO A 704 -36.98 8.93 -22.74
N GLU A 705 -37.50 8.26 -23.77
CA GLU A 705 -38.61 8.72 -24.62
C GLU A 705 -38.35 9.96 -25.50
N GLU A 706 -37.20 10.60 -25.36
CA GLU A 706 -36.88 11.78 -26.16
C GLU A 706 -36.32 11.40 -27.53
N SER A 707 -36.55 12.30 -28.48
CA SER A 707 -35.81 12.35 -29.73
C SER A 707 -34.95 13.59 -29.71
N ALA A 708 -33.68 13.42 -30.05
CA ALA A 708 -32.71 14.49 -30.03
C ALA A 708 -31.89 14.53 -31.31
N TYR A 709 -31.40 15.72 -31.62
CA TYR A 709 -30.31 15.89 -32.55
C TYR A 709 -28.99 15.63 -31.83
N LEU A 710 -28.33 14.55 -32.23
CA LEU A 710 -26.92 14.33 -31.92
C LEU A 710 -26.10 15.16 -32.92
N PHE A 711 -25.58 16.28 -32.43
CA PHE A 711 -24.70 17.16 -33.17
C PHE A 711 -23.27 16.71 -33.00
N VAL A 712 -22.73 16.01 -33.99
CA VAL A 712 -21.36 15.50 -33.99
C VAL A 712 -20.46 16.44 -34.76
N ASN A 713 -19.51 17.07 -34.07
CA ASN A 713 -18.43 17.78 -34.71
C ASN A 713 -17.42 16.76 -35.23
N MET A 714 -17.36 16.59 -36.55
CA MET A 714 -16.35 15.79 -37.23
C MET A 714 -15.25 16.74 -37.72
N LYS A 715 -14.04 16.57 -37.21
CA LYS A 715 -12.90 17.42 -37.59
C LYS A 715 -12.02 16.68 -38.60
N ASN A 716 -11.60 17.39 -39.63
CA ASN A 716 -10.55 16.90 -40.51
C ASN A 716 -9.20 17.08 -39.78
N TYR A 717 -8.77 16.06 -39.05
CA TYR A 717 -7.41 15.93 -38.52
C TYR A 717 -6.44 15.43 -39.61
N GLY A 718 -6.74 15.65 -40.88
CA GLY A 718 -5.82 15.46 -41.99
C GLY A 718 -4.90 16.66 -42.22
N THR A 719 -3.96 16.49 -43.13
CA THR A 719 -3.18 17.59 -43.72
C THR A 719 -3.67 17.99 -45.12
N GLN A 720 -4.62 17.24 -45.69
CA GLN A 720 -5.26 17.55 -46.98
C GLN A 720 -6.77 17.68 -46.81
N SER A 721 -7.40 18.40 -47.73
CA SER A 721 -8.85 18.46 -47.81
C SER A 721 -9.44 17.13 -48.31
N LEU A 722 -10.68 16.87 -47.92
CA LEU A 722 -11.53 15.83 -48.49
C LEU A 722 -12.79 16.45 -49.08
N THR A 723 -13.35 15.81 -50.11
CA THR A 723 -14.50 16.35 -50.83
C THR A 723 -15.74 15.50 -50.63
N ASN A 724 -16.85 16.17 -50.31
CA ASN A 724 -18.17 15.59 -50.16
C ASN A 724 -18.22 14.33 -49.24
N PRO A 725 -17.73 14.39 -47.99
CA PRO A 725 -17.78 13.24 -47.10
C PRO A 725 -19.23 12.88 -46.72
N SER A 726 -19.43 11.58 -46.56
CA SER A 726 -20.64 10.94 -46.06
C SER A 726 -20.32 10.23 -44.75
N ILE A 727 -20.99 10.61 -43.67
CA ILE A 727 -20.78 10.08 -42.33
C ILE A 727 -21.98 9.22 -41.96
N GLN A 728 -21.74 7.94 -41.75
CA GLN A 728 -22.72 6.97 -41.29
C GLN A 728 -22.57 6.78 -39.78
N LEU A 729 -23.64 7.02 -39.03
CA LEU A 729 -23.78 6.69 -37.62
C LEU A 729 -24.32 5.26 -37.49
N SER A 730 -23.77 4.49 -36.56
CA SER A 730 -24.30 3.20 -36.13
C SER A 730 -24.22 3.08 -34.61
N SER A 731 -25.13 2.31 -34.02
CA SER A 731 -25.07 1.92 -32.62
C SER A 731 -25.50 0.46 -32.52
N GLU A 732 -24.82 -0.31 -31.68
CA GLU A 732 -25.21 -1.68 -31.34
C GLU A 732 -26.21 -1.72 -30.17
N ASP A 733 -26.40 -0.58 -29.49
CA ASP A 733 -27.27 -0.47 -28.32
C ASP A 733 -28.73 -0.49 -28.75
N THR A 734 -29.44 -1.56 -28.37
CA THR A 734 -30.82 -1.81 -28.81
C THR A 734 -31.82 -0.80 -28.27
N PHE A 735 -31.43 0.03 -27.29
CA PHE A 735 -32.25 1.09 -26.73
C PHE A 735 -32.11 2.43 -27.46
N ILE A 736 -31.18 2.54 -28.41
CA ILE A 736 -31.04 3.68 -29.31
C ILE A 736 -31.67 3.32 -30.65
N THR A 737 -32.60 4.17 -31.11
CA THR A 737 -33.12 4.11 -32.48
C THR A 737 -32.58 5.27 -33.28
N LEU A 738 -31.82 4.96 -34.34
CA LEU A 738 -31.34 5.96 -35.29
C LEU A 738 -32.46 6.34 -36.26
N ILE A 739 -33.02 7.54 -36.09
CA ILE A 739 -34.07 8.09 -36.98
C ILE A 739 -33.42 8.55 -38.29
N ASP A 740 -32.27 9.22 -38.17
CA ASP A 740 -31.35 9.51 -39.27
C ASP A 740 -29.97 9.01 -38.88
N SER A 741 -29.32 8.33 -39.82
CA SER A 741 -28.03 7.70 -39.62
C SER A 741 -27.00 8.12 -40.66
N LEU A 742 -27.36 8.96 -41.64
CA LEU A 742 -26.49 9.32 -42.74
C LEU A 742 -26.44 10.83 -42.95
N HIS A 743 -25.29 11.43 -42.70
CA HIS A 743 -25.04 12.83 -43.00
C HIS A 743 -24.13 12.96 -44.21
N THR A 744 -24.58 13.62 -45.29
CA THR A 744 -23.75 13.95 -46.46
C THR A 744 -23.41 15.43 -46.46
N TYR A 745 -22.13 15.76 -46.38
CA TYR A 745 -21.64 17.12 -46.55
C TYR A 745 -21.34 17.39 -48.03
N THR A 746 -21.68 18.58 -48.55
CA THR A 746 -21.33 18.99 -49.92
C THR A 746 -20.31 20.11 -49.86
N GLY A 747 -19.14 19.91 -50.47
CA GLY A 747 -18.03 20.84 -50.46
C GLY A 747 -16.72 20.21 -49.99
N SER A 748 -15.71 21.05 -49.80
CA SER A 748 -14.40 20.65 -49.27
C SER A 748 -14.39 20.81 -47.75
N VAL A 749 -13.83 19.85 -47.03
CA VAL A 749 -13.47 20.00 -45.60
C VAL A 749 -11.98 20.22 -45.52
N GLU A 750 -11.57 21.48 -45.36
CA GLU A 750 -10.16 21.86 -45.25
C GLU A 750 -9.52 21.29 -43.97
N PRO A 751 -8.20 21.11 -43.93
CA PRO A 751 -7.49 20.70 -42.71
C PRO A 751 -7.85 21.58 -41.51
N GLU A 752 -7.94 20.99 -40.32
CA GLU A 752 -8.38 21.62 -39.05
C GLU A 752 -9.82 22.15 -39.02
N SER A 753 -10.51 22.15 -40.16
CA SER A 753 -11.91 22.54 -40.21
C SER A 753 -12.77 21.44 -39.60
N THR A 754 -13.82 21.87 -38.93
CA THR A 754 -14.83 20.99 -38.34
C THR A 754 -16.09 21.13 -39.18
N ILE A 755 -16.69 20.01 -39.54
CA ILE A 755 -18.06 19.98 -40.03
C ILE A 755 -18.96 19.48 -38.92
N LEU A 756 -20.15 20.08 -38.87
CA LEU A 756 -21.19 19.67 -37.96
C LEU A 756 -22.05 18.64 -38.68
N CYS A 757 -22.00 17.40 -38.22
CA CYS A 757 -22.93 16.35 -38.61
C CYS A 757 -24.10 16.37 -37.64
N THR A 758 -25.30 16.19 -38.17
CA THR A 758 -26.52 16.15 -37.38
C THR A 758 -27.18 14.81 -37.65
N PHE A 759 -27.45 14.06 -36.59
CA PHE A 759 -28.19 12.82 -36.63
C PHE A 759 -29.41 12.95 -35.73
N ALA A 760 -30.56 12.45 -36.19
CA ALA A 760 -31.73 12.34 -35.34
C ALA A 760 -31.70 10.96 -34.69
N ILE A 761 -31.73 10.93 -33.36
CA ILE A 761 -31.80 9.69 -32.58
C ILE A 761 -33.03 9.75 -31.68
N SER A 762 -33.51 8.60 -31.26
CA SER A 762 -34.53 8.47 -30.22
C SER A 762 -34.12 7.41 -29.23
N VAL A 763 -34.48 7.64 -27.98
CA VAL A 763 -34.16 6.75 -26.87
C VAL A 763 -35.41 6.00 -26.43
N SER A 764 -35.25 4.70 -26.22
CA SER A 764 -36.35 3.87 -25.74
C SER A 764 -36.81 4.30 -24.34
N ALA A 765 -38.12 4.26 -24.11
CA ALA A 765 -38.75 4.45 -22.80
C ALA A 765 -38.19 3.55 -21.68
N ASN A 766 -37.66 2.39 -22.04
CA ASN A 766 -37.18 1.37 -21.10
C ASN A 766 -35.71 1.56 -20.71
N THR A 767 -35.10 2.68 -21.08
CA THR A 767 -33.73 3.00 -20.67
C THR A 767 -33.68 3.42 -19.21
N GLU A 768 -32.60 3.03 -18.54
CA GLU A 768 -32.35 3.38 -17.16
C GLU A 768 -31.35 4.53 -17.08
N ASN A 769 -31.39 5.25 -15.96
CA ASN A 769 -30.39 6.28 -15.67
C ASN A 769 -28.98 5.68 -15.70
N GLY A 770 -28.07 6.28 -16.48
CA GLY A 770 -26.67 5.84 -16.55
C GLY A 770 -26.36 4.80 -17.62
N ASP A 771 -27.35 4.36 -18.40
CA ASP A 771 -27.07 3.60 -19.63
C ASP A 771 -26.16 4.42 -20.55
N VAL A 772 -25.15 3.79 -21.15
CA VAL A 772 -24.19 4.47 -22.03
C VAL A 772 -24.43 4.04 -23.46
N ALA A 773 -24.93 4.98 -24.27
CA ALA A 773 -25.11 4.79 -25.71
C ALA A 773 -23.77 4.96 -26.42
N LYS A 774 -23.26 3.90 -27.03
CA LYS A 774 -22.10 3.96 -27.92
C LYS A 774 -22.54 4.23 -29.35
N PHE A 775 -21.88 5.20 -29.96
CA PHE A 775 -22.09 5.62 -31.34
C PHE A 775 -20.81 5.43 -32.16
N ASP A 776 -20.83 4.48 -33.07
CA ASP A 776 -19.78 4.30 -34.07
C ASP A 776 -20.05 5.20 -35.28
N LEU A 777 -19.02 5.93 -35.72
CA LEU A 777 -19.05 6.91 -36.80
C LEU A 777 -18.14 6.44 -37.93
N PHE A 778 -18.73 6.14 -39.09
CA PHE A 778 -18.02 5.73 -40.30
C PHE A 778 -18.10 6.81 -41.37
N ALA A 779 -17.02 7.56 -41.54
CA ALA A 779 -16.88 8.58 -42.56
C ALA A 779 -16.32 7.98 -43.86
N THR A 780 -16.90 8.36 -44.99
CA THR A 780 -16.48 7.93 -46.35
C THR A 780 -16.44 9.12 -47.29
N SER A 781 -15.49 9.14 -48.20
CA SER A 781 -15.32 10.19 -49.21
C SER A 781 -14.56 9.59 -50.41
N LEU A 782 -14.37 10.36 -51.49
CA LEU A 782 -13.56 9.91 -52.63
C LEU A 782 -12.10 9.68 -52.23
N GLU A 783 -11.61 10.47 -51.28
CA GLU A 783 -10.23 10.43 -50.83
C GLU A 783 -9.95 9.35 -49.76
N GLY A 784 -10.98 8.72 -49.17
CA GLY A 784 -10.79 7.66 -48.18
C GLY A 784 -12.01 7.34 -47.30
N SER A 785 -11.80 6.44 -46.35
CA SER A 785 -12.78 6.08 -45.32
C SER A 785 -12.12 6.02 -43.94
N TRP A 786 -12.81 6.50 -42.91
CA TRP A 786 -12.30 6.64 -41.55
C TRP A 786 -13.37 6.23 -40.55
N GLN A 787 -12.94 5.63 -39.44
CA GLN A 787 -13.82 5.23 -38.36
C GLN A 787 -13.43 5.95 -37.08
N SER A 788 -14.43 6.40 -36.33
CA SER A 788 -14.31 6.97 -34.99
C SER A 788 -15.54 6.60 -34.18
N TRP A 789 -15.60 6.98 -32.91
CA TRP A 789 -16.75 6.68 -32.06
C TRP A 789 -16.91 7.75 -30.98
N THR A 790 -18.10 7.81 -30.40
CA THR A 790 -18.42 8.61 -29.21
C THR A 790 -19.41 7.88 -28.32
N ASN A 791 -19.50 8.26 -27.06
CA ASN A 791 -20.49 7.75 -26.12
C ASN A 791 -21.35 8.90 -25.59
N GLU A 792 -22.62 8.62 -25.27
CA GLU A 792 -23.49 9.54 -24.53
C GLU A 792 -24.19 8.80 -23.39
N ILE A 793 -24.34 9.47 -22.24
CA ILE A 793 -25.00 8.91 -21.06
C ILE A 793 -26.49 9.23 -21.13
N ILE A 794 -27.35 8.23 -20.92
CA ILE A 794 -28.78 8.43 -20.76
C ILE A 794 -29.04 9.03 -19.38
N ALA A 795 -29.62 10.23 -19.36
CA ALA A 795 -29.87 10.99 -18.15
C ALA A 795 -31.35 10.91 -17.77
N LYS A 796 -31.64 10.40 -16.58
CA LYS A 796 -33.01 10.34 -16.04
C LYS A 796 -32.98 10.77 -14.58
N PRO A 797 -33.92 11.60 -14.11
CA PRO A 797 -33.99 11.90 -12.69
C PRO A 797 -34.27 10.63 -11.90
N VAL A 798 -33.69 10.52 -10.71
CA VAL A 798 -33.98 9.42 -9.78
C VAL A 798 -34.29 10.03 -8.44
N LEU A 799 -35.56 10.37 -8.23
CA LEU A 799 -35.99 11.12 -7.07
C LEU A 799 -36.47 10.18 -5.95
N SER A 800 -36.11 10.52 -4.72
CA SER A 800 -36.58 9.85 -3.51
C SER A 800 -36.61 10.80 -2.34
N ILE A 801 -37.47 10.52 -1.37
CA ILE A 801 -37.48 11.23 -0.10
C ILE A 801 -36.68 10.42 0.92
N ASN A 802 -35.69 11.05 1.53
CA ASN A 802 -35.00 10.56 2.70
C ASN A 802 -35.55 11.26 3.94
N CYS A 803 -35.87 10.51 4.99
CA CYS A 803 -36.23 11.11 6.27
C CYS A 803 -34.94 11.54 6.98
N ASP A 804 -34.87 12.80 7.40
CA ASP A 804 -33.69 13.34 8.05
C ASP A 804 -33.85 13.37 9.57
N SER A 805 -35.02 13.78 10.05
CA SER A 805 -35.36 13.80 11.48
C SER A 805 -36.88 13.94 11.69
N LEU A 806 -37.35 13.71 12.90
CA LEU A 806 -38.72 14.00 13.33
C LEU A 806 -38.71 14.81 14.62
N PHE A 807 -39.73 15.63 14.80
CA PHE A 807 -40.04 16.32 16.05
C PHE A 807 -41.42 15.86 16.53
N ASP A 808 -41.45 15.27 17.73
CA ASP A 808 -42.67 14.91 18.45
C ASP A 808 -43.05 16.00 19.47
N GLU A 809 -44.33 16.08 19.84
CA GLU A 809 -44.87 17.16 20.66
C GLU A 809 -44.23 17.26 22.05
N ASN A 810 -43.74 16.13 22.59
CA ASN A 810 -43.14 16.05 23.92
C ASN A 810 -41.59 15.95 23.91
N ASN A 811 -41.00 15.83 22.72
CA ASN A 811 -39.58 15.77 22.41
C ASN A 811 -38.85 14.59 23.09
N ASN A 812 -39.53 13.44 23.24
CA ASN A 812 -38.95 12.17 23.68
C ASN A 812 -38.41 11.31 22.53
N GLY A 813 -38.62 11.73 21.28
CA GLY A 813 -38.13 11.06 20.07
C GLY A 813 -38.96 9.85 19.65
N ILE A 814 -40.09 9.55 20.30
CA ILE A 814 -40.99 8.44 20.02
C ILE A 814 -42.34 9.01 19.58
N PRO A 815 -42.80 8.78 18.34
CA PRO A 815 -44.15 9.18 17.93
C PRO A 815 -45.21 8.41 18.74
N GLU A 816 -45.99 9.10 19.58
CA GLU A 816 -46.99 8.44 20.44
C GLU A 816 -48.45 8.69 20.03
N PRO A 817 -49.39 7.77 20.39
CA PRO A 817 -50.81 8.00 20.20
C PRO A 817 -51.31 9.30 20.86
N GLY A 818 -51.82 10.22 20.04
CA GLY A 818 -52.37 11.51 20.48
C GLY A 818 -51.51 12.73 20.16
N GLU A 819 -50.34 12.55 19.54
CA GLU A 819 -49.36 13.62 19.28
C GLU A 819 -49.43 14.20 17.87
N ASN A 820 -48.90 15.42 17.73
CA ASN A 820 -48.57 16.02 16.44
C ASN A 820 -47.09 15.79 16.14
N ILE A 821 -46.80 15.29 14.93
CA ILE A 821 -45.45 14.99 14.47
C ILE A 821 -45.09 15.90 13.29
N ASP A 822 -43.93 16.54 13.36
CA ASP A 822 -43.28 17.23 12.24
C ASP A 822 -42.11 16.38 11.72
N LEU A 823 -42.23 15.85 10.51
CA LEU A 823 -41.21 15.05 9.83
C LEU A 823 -40.40 15.94 8.88
N TYR A 824 -39.11 16.05 9.12
CA TYR A 824 -38.16 16.73 8.24
C TYR A 824 -37.53 15.73 7.28
N TYR A 825 -37.51 16.07 5.99
CA TYR A 825 -37.02 15.19 4.95
C TYR A 825 -36.23 15.94 3.88
N SER A 826 -35.38 15.20 3.18
CA SER A 826 -34.66 15.64 2.01
C SER A 826 -35.17 14.90 0.77
N LEU A 827 -35.66 15.66 -0.21
CA LEU A 827 -35.86 15.18 -1.57
C LEU A 827 -34.50 15.16 -2.27
N ILE A 828 -34.02 13.97 -2.63
CA ILE A 828 -32.71 13.78 -3.25
C ILE A 828 -32.89 13.31 -4.68
N ASN A 829 -32.11 13.89 -5.61
CA ASN A 829 -31.98 13.39 -6.97
C ASN A 829 -30.69 12.59 -7.14
N TRP A 830 -30.81 11.28 -7.19
CA TRP A 830 -29.73 10.33 -7.44
C TRP A 830 -29.47 10.10 -8.94
N GLY A 831 -30.24 10.75 -9.81
CA GLY A 831 -30.18 10.59 -11.25
C GLY A 831 -29.26 11.61 -11.91
N TYR A 832 -28.81 11.29 -13.12
CA TYR A 832 -28.03 12.21 -13.95
C TYR A 832 -28.91 13.24 -14.68
N GLY A 833 -30.22 13.01 -14.74
CA GLY A 833 -31.20 13.93 -15.33
C GLY A 833 -31.79 14.91 -14.31
N TYR A 834 -32.24 16.07 -14.79
CA TYR A 834 -32.93 17.07 -13.97
C TYR A 834 -34.34 16.59 -13.60
N GLY A 835 -34.78 16.87 -12.37
CA GLY A 835 -36.19 16.74 -12.01
C GLY A 835 -36.92 18.06 -12.27
N TYR A 836 -37.72 18.17 -13.33
CA TYR A 836 -38.50 19.37 -13.64
C TYR A 836 -39.91 19.38 -13.03
N ASP A 837 -40.32 20.53 -12.50
CA ASP A 837 -41.63 20.75 -11.87
C ASP A 837 -42.04 19.55 -11.00
N VAL A 838 -41.13 19.22 -10.08
CA VAL A 838 -41.25 18.07 -9.20
C VAL A 838 -42.39 18.34 -8.22
N ASN A 839 -43.44 17.55 -8.31
CA ASN A 839 -44.54 17.55 -7.36
C ASN A 839 -44.45 16.29 -6.52
N CYS A 840 -44.49 16.41 -5.21
CA CYS A 840 -44.72 15.26 -4.35
C CYS A 840 -46.13 15.34 -3.79
N SER A 841 -46.81 14.20 -3.72
CA SER A 841 -48.08 14.07 -3.01
C SER A 841 -47.92 13.01 -1.94
N PHE A 842 -48.07 13.41 -0.68
CA PHE A 842 -48.17 12.50 0.45
C PHE A 842 -49.63 12.09 0.65
N SER A 843 -49.82 10.82 0.98
CA SER A 843 -51.13 10.25 1.29
C SER A 843 -51.00 9.18 2.35
N GLU A 844 -51.88 9.23 3.32
CA GLU A 844 -52.03 8.25 4.36
C GLU A 844 -53.15 7.28 4.00
N THR A 845 -52.94 5.99 4.27
CA THR A 845 -53.99 4.95 4.19
C THR A 845 -54.33 4.36 5.55
N ASP A 846 -53.59 4.79 6.56
CA ASP A 846 -53.71 4.30 7.93
C ASP A 846 -54.83 5.02 8.67
N PRO A 847 -55.78 4.32 9.33
CA PRO A 847 -56.90 4.96 10.02
C PRO A 847 -56.49 5.78 11.25
N TYR A 848 -55.25 5.68 11.71
CA TYR A 848 -54.74 6.36 12.89
C TYR A 848 -53.85 7.57 12.60
N ILE A 849 -53.37 7.73 11.37
CA ILE A 849 -52.64 8.93 10.93
C ILE A 849 -53.60 9.87 10.19
N ALA A 850 -53.49 11.17 10.43
CA ALA A 850 -54.10 12.20 9.62
C ALA A 850 -53.06 13.25 9.25
N ILE A 851 -52.77 13.46 7.96
CA ILE A 851 -51.83 14.49 7.52
C ILE A 851 -52.43 15.87 7.80
N THR A 852 -51.69 16.72 8.51
CA THR A 852 -52.15 18.05 8.97
C THR A 852 -51.45 19.20 8.24
N GLY A 853 -50.30 18.96 7.60
CA GLY A 853 -49.54 19.97 6.85
C GLY A 853 -48.50 19.37 5.91
N GLY A 854 -48.08 20.10 4.88
CA GLY A 854 -46.99 19.66 3.99
C GLY A 854 -47.34 18.54 3.00
N ALA A 855 -48.63 18.25 2.76
CA ALA A 855 -49.05 17.09 1.96
C ALA A 855 -48.71 17.15 0.45
N ASN A 856 -48.54 18.35 -0.12
CA ASN A 856 -48.32 18.52 -1.57
C ASN A 856 -47.23 19.55 -1.88
N PRO A 857 -45.96 19.29 -1.53
CA PRO A 857 -44.86 20.19 -1.84
C PRO A 857 -44.49 20.11 -3.33
N SER A 858 -43.95 21.21 -3.86
CA SER A 858 -43.52 21.32 -5.24
C SER A 858 -42.22 22.08 -5.36
N TRP A 859 -41.34 21.65 -6.25
CA TRP A 859 -40.05 22.26 -6.56
C TRP A 859 -39.93 22.49 -8.06
N SER A 860 -39.40 23.64 -8.47
CA SER A 860 -39.29 23.98 -9.90
C SER A 860 -38.27 23.11 -10.63
N THR A 861 -37.11 22.89 -10.03
CA THR A 861 -36.06 22.02 -10.60
C THR A 861 -35.23 21.43 -9.47
N VAL A 862 -35.01 20.11 -9.52
CA VAL A 862 -34.10 19.41 -8.60
C VAL A 862 -32.93 18.89 -9.41
N PHE A 863 -31.75 19.45 -9.16
CA PHE A 863 -30.54 19.16 -9.92
C PHE A 863 -29.97 17.78 -9.53
N PRO A 864 -29.25 17.11 -10.45
CA PRO A 864 -28.45 15.93 -10.09
C PRO A 864 -27.57 16.18 -8.86
N GLU A 865 -27.47 15.18 -7.98
CA GLU A 865 -26.69 15.22 -6.73
C GLU A 865 -27.09 16.30 -5.72
N SER A 866 -28.17 17.05 -5.98
CA SER A 866 -28.72 18.02 -5.03
C SER A 866 -29.78 17.40 -4.12
N SER A 867 -29.95 18.01 -2.95
CA SER A 867 -31.02 17.71 -2.00
C SER A 867 -31.86 18.96 -1.72
N GLU A 868 -33.18 18.82 -1.69
CA GLU A 868 -34.13 19.86 -1.31
C GLU A 868 -34.83 19.49 -0.01
N ALA A 869 -34.79 20.37 0.99
CA ALA A 869 -35.43 20.12 2.27
C ALA A 869 -36.95 20.33 2.22
N GLY A 870 -37.69 19.55 3.02
CA GLY A 870 -39.12 19.71 3.22
C GLY A 870 -39.59 19.25 4.60
N THR A 871 -40.85 19.57 4.91
CA THR A 871 -41.49 19.21 6.18
C THR A 871 -42.89 18.67 5.91
N LEU A 872 -43.21 17.53 6.51
CA LEU A 872 -44.53 16.89 6.51
C LEU A 872 -45.06 16.83 7.94
N SER A 873 -46.24 17.36 8.19
CA SER A 873 -46.87 17.34 9.52
C SER A 873 -48.06 16.39 9.54
N PHE A 874 -48.18 15.56 10.57
CA PHE A 874 -49.33 14.67 10.75
C PHE A 874 -49.71 14.46 12.22
N TYR A 875 -50.97 14.11 12.47
CA TYR A 875 -51.52 13.82 13.78
C TYR A 875 -51.74 12.32 13.96
N ILE A 876 -51.38 11.79 15.12
CA ILE A 876 -51.62 10.40 15.51
C ILE A 876 -52.86 10.35 16.41
N SER A 877 -53.84 9.53 16.04
CA SER A 877 -55.07 9.34 16.82
C SER A 877 -54.76 8.76 18.22
N PRO A 878 -55.40 9.25 19.31
CA PRO A 878 -55.27 8.65 20.64
C PRO A 878 -55.78 7.21 20.75
N SER A 879 -56.47 6.72 19.71
CA SER A 879 -56.92 5.32 19.61
C SER A 879 -55.96 4.41 18.83
N CYS A 880 -54.80 4.94 18.40
CA CYS A 880 -53.75 4.18 17.75
C CYS A 880 -53.19 3.13 18.73
N PRO A 881 -53.08 1.84 18.31
CA PRO A 881 -52.41 0.81 19.10
C PRO A 881 -50.95 1.17 19.38
N ASP A 882 -50.41 0.68 20.49
CA ASP A 882 -48.99 0.76 20.82
C ASP A 882 -48.40 -0.67 20.89
N PRO A 883 -47.46 -1.05 20.00
CA PRO A 883 -46.97 -0.29 18.85
C PRO A 883 -47.89 -0.40 17.63
N HIS A 884 -47.76 0.53 16.69
CA HIS A 884 -48.43 0.51 15.39
C HIS A 884 -47.52 1.04 14.28
N PHE A 885 -47.60 0.42 13.09
CA PHE A 885 -46.76 0.80 11.95
C PHE A 885 -47.64 1.39 10.87
N ALA A 886 -47.59 2.70 10.74
CA ALA A 886 -48.36 3.42 9.74
C ALA A 886 -47.48 3.73 8.53
N THR A 887 -48.06 3.61 7.34
CA THR A 887 -47.36 3.95 6.10
C THR A 887 -47.94 5.24 5.53
N ILE A 888 -47.06 6.23 5.34
CA ILE A 888 -47.37 7.43 4.56
C ILE A 888 -46.78 7.21 3.17
N ASN A 889 -47.64 7.00 2.19
CA ASN A 889 -47.23 6.86 0.80
C ASN A 889 -46.91 8.24 0.25
N TYR A 890 -45.90 8.32 -0.59
CA TYR A 890 -45.67 9.49 -1.41
C TYR A 890 -45.57 9.10 -2.88
N THR A 891 -46.01 9.98 -3.75
CA THR A 891 -45.73 9.87 -5.19
C THR A 891 -45.07 11.16 -5.62
N ILE A 892 -43.80 11.06 -6.00
CA ILE A 892 -43.08 12.15 -6.66
C ILE A 892 -43.36 12.01 -8.15
N SER A 893 -43.79 13.09 -8.79
CA SER A 893 -44.01 13.16 -10.23
C SER A 893 -43.28 14.36 -10.80
N THR A 894 -42.63 14.20 -11.94
CA THR A 894 -42.09 15.32 -12.73
C THR A 894 -43.08 15.69 -13.84
N VAL A 895 -42.96 16.89 -14.40
CA VAL A 895 -43.78 17.31 -15.57
C VAL A 895 -43.55 16.41 -16.79
N GLU A 896 -42.41 15.74 -16.87
CA GLU A 896 -42.03 14.81 -17.93
C GLU A 896 -42.68 13.43 -17.78
N GLY A 897 -43.47 13.21 -16.71
CA GLY A 897 -44.21 11.97 -16.51
C GLY A 897 -43.44 10.88 -15.75
N TYR A 898 -42.23 11.16 -15.27
CA TYR A 898 -41.54 10.26 -14.35
C TYR A 898 -42.30 10.22 -13.02
N SER A 899 -42.56 9.01 -12.54
CA SER A 899 -43.22 8.78 -11.26
C SER A 899 -42.35 7.92 -10.36
N PHE A 900 -42.04 8.43 -9.19
CA PHE A 900 -41.29 7.73 -8.15
C PHE A 900 -42.23 7.55 -6.96
N PRO A 901 -43.03 6.47 -6.95
CA PRO A 901 -43.74 6.09 -5.75
C PRO A 901 -42.73 5.69 -4.69
N GLY A 902 -43.07 6.00 -3.46
CA GLY A 902 -42.37 5.52 -2.30
C GLY A 902 -43.23 5.72 -1.08
N SER A 903 -42.63 5.49 0.07
CA SER A 903 -43.39 5.47 1.30
C SER A 903 -42.47 5.61 2.49
N LEU A 904 -42.95 6.35 3.47
CA LEU A 904 -42.33 6.49 4.77
C LEU A 904 -43.05 5.52 5.71
N LEU A 905 -42.27 4.64 6.34
CA LEU A 905 -42.78 3.85 7.46
C LEU A 905 -42.64 4.69 8.72
N VAL A 906 -43.75 4.97 9.37
CA VAL A 906 -43.81 5.65 10.67
C VAL A 906 -44.09 4.60 11.73
N SER A 907 -43.13 4.43 12.65
CA SER A 907 -43.29 3.61 13.82
C SER A 907 -43.93 4.44 14.93
N ILE A 908 -45.08 3.99 15.45
CA ILE A 908 -45.84 4.65 16.50
C ILE A 908 -45.80 3.79 17.74
N GLY A 909 -45.46 4.39 18.88
CA GLY A 909 -45.36 3.70 20.16
C GLY A 909 -43.99 3.06 20.43
N HIS A 910 -43.94 2.25 21.48
CA HIS A 910 -42.70 1.73 22.06
C HIS A 910 -42.21 0.51 21.29
N LEU A 911 -41.01 0.63 20.70
CA LEU A 911 -40.33 -0.43 19.97
C LEU A 911 -38.92 -0.64 20.50
N GLY A 912 -38.41 -1.85 20.26
CA GLY A 912 -37.09 -2.23 20.71
C GLY A 912 -37.01 -2.44 22.22
N PHE A 913 -35.80 -2.55 22.72
CA PHE A 913 -35.52 -2.80 24.11
C PHE A 913 -34.14 -2.25 24.45
N SER A 914 -34.06 -1.45 25.50
CA SER A 914 -32.78 -0.98 26.02
C SER A 914 -32.71 -1.14 27.52
N ASP A 915 -31.53 -1.52 28.01
CA ASP A 915 -31.20 -1.56 29.41
C ASP A 915 -29.72 -1.30 29.63
N ASP A 916 -29.43 -0.24 30.39
CA ASP A 916 -28.09 0.16 30.86
C ASP A 916 -27.69 -0.59 32.15
N MET A 917 -28.53 -1.54 32.59
CA MET A 917 -28.35 -2.39 33.79
C MET A 917 -28.40 -1.67 35.14
N GLU A 918 -28.64 -0.37 35.16
CA GLU A 918 -28.71 0.46 36.38
C GLU A 918 -30.10 0.44 37.05
N SER A 919 -31.12 -0.02 36.32
CA SER A 919 -32.52 0.02 36.75
C SER A 919 -32.98 -1.21 37.55
N GLY A 920 -32.03 -2.04 38.00
CA GLY A 920 -32.31 -3.28 38.73
C GLY A 920 -32.82 -4.41 37.81
N THR A 921 -33.36 -5.48 38.40
CA THR A 921 -33.68 -6.71 37.64
C THR A 921 -35.06 -6.71 36.98
N ALA A 922 -35.78 -5.58 36.95
CA ALA A 922 -37.20 -5.55 36.57
C ALA A 922 -37.45 -5.92 35.09
N LYS A 923 -36.48 -5.67 34.22
CA LYS A 923 -36.52 -5.97 32.78
C LYS A 923 -36.05 -7.36 32.41
N TRP A 924 -35.64 -8.17 33.39
CA TRP A 924 -35.03 -9.47 33.14
C TRP A 924 -35.59 -10.55 34.07
N THR A 925 -35.61 -11.77 33.56
CA THR A 925 -35.89 -12.98 34.33
C THR A 925 -34.78 -13.98 34.07
N HIS A 926 -34.34 -14.71 35.09
CA HIS A 926 -33.33 -15.74 34.92
C HIS A 926 -33.81 -17.07 35.49
N SER A 927 -33.40 -18.17 34.85
CA SER A 927 -33.76 -19.53 35.24
C SER A 927 -32.80 -20.56 34.64
N GLY A 928 -32.77 -21.77 35.19
CA GLY A 928 -32.03 -22.88 34.61
C GLY A 928 -31.40 -23.81 35.64
N GLN A 929 -30.55 -24.72 35.17
CA GLN A 929 -29.75 -25.59 36.03
C GLN A 929 -28.50 -24.84 36.49
N ASN A 930 -28.27 -24.83 37.81
CA ASN A 930 -27.16 -24.13 38.45
C ASN A 930 -27.13 -22.62 38.11
N ASP A 931 -28.29 -22.00 38.04
CA ASP A 931 -28.46 -20.59 37.66
C ASP A 931 -27.81 -19.62 38.66
N ASN A 932 -26.83 -18.87 38.18
CA ASN A 932 -26.07 -17.87 38.93
C ASN A 932 -26.10 -16.49 38.25
N TRP A 933 -27.09 -16.19 37.41
CA TRP A 933 -27.29 -14.84 36.91
C TRP A 933 -27.68 -13.88 38.04
N HIS A 934 -26.98 -12.76 38.18
CA HIS A 934 -27.31 -11.68 39.12
C HIS A 934 -26.62 -10.38 38.69
N LEU A 935 -27.08 -9.23 39.22
CA LEU A 935 -26.37 -7.97 39.02
C LEU A 935 -25.10 -7.93 39.86
N SER A 936 -23.97 -7.61 39.23
CA SER A 936 -22.67 -7.48 39.87
C SER A 936 -22.13 -6.07 39.70
N THR A 937 -21.42 -5.60 40.73
CA THR A 937 -20.66 -4.33 40.68
C THR A 937 -19.19 -4.56 40.30
N TYR A 938 -18.79 -5.82 40.13
CA TYR A 938 -17.38 -6.20 39.96
C TYR A 938 -16.84 -5.68 38.63
N ARG A 939 -17.42 -6.12 37.51
CA ARG A 939 -17.16 -5.58 36.18
C ARG A 939 -18.42 -4.91 35.66
N LYS A 940 -18.25 -3.75 35.02
CA LYS A 940 -19.27 -3.00 34.29
C LYS A 940 -18.59 -2.19 33.21
N HIS A 941 -19.26 -1.97 32.09
CA HIS A 941 -18.81 -1.15 30.99
C HIS A 941 -19.19 0.32 31.24
N ALA A 942 -20.45 0.57 31.62
CA ALA A 942 -20.96 1.87 32.04
C ALA A 942 -21.71 1.75 33.37
N GLY A 943 -21.96 2.88 34.04
CA GLY A 943 -22.71 2.88 35.30
C GLY A 943 -22.02 2.16 36.48
N ASP A 944 -22.83 1.56 37.35
CA ASP A 944 -22.44 0.87 38.58
C ASP A 944 -22.65 -0.66 38.51
N TYR A 945 -23.47 -1.19 37.58
CA TYR A 945 -23.89 -2.60 37.54
C TYR A 945 -23.78 -3.24 36.15
N SER A 946 -23.60 -4.55 36.10
CA SER A 946 -23.82 -5.38 34.90
C SER A 946 -24.42 -6.74 35.28
N TRP A 947 -25.01 -7.46 34.32
CA TRP A 947 -25.47 -8.84 34.57
C TRP A 947 -24.31 -9.82 34.51
N TYR A 948 -24.07 -10.56 35.58
CA TYR A 948 -23.00 -11.54 35.70
C TYR A 948 -23.55 -12.96 35.86
N CYS A 949 -22.99 -13.92 35.14
CA CYS A 949 -23.26 -15.35 35.32
C CYS A 949 -22.06 -16.07 35.97
N GLY A 950 -22.09 -16.16 37.29
CA GLY A 950 -21.09 -16.87 38.10
C GLY A 950 -21.30 -16.64 39.59
N VAL A 951 -20.46 -17.21 40.46
CA VAL A 951 -20.62 -17.07 41.90
C VAL A 951 -19.84 -15.85 42.40
N GLU A 952 -20.54 -14.79 42.81
CA GLU A 952 -19.95 -13.50 43.23
C GLU A 952 -18.83 -13.64 44.27
N ALA A 953 -18.97 -14.55 45.23
CA ALA A 953 -17.97 -14.72 46.28
C ALA A 953 -16.64 -15.32 45.80
N THR A 954 -16.65 -16.05 44.68
CA THR A 954 -15.48 -16.75 44.14
C THR A 954 -15.06 -16.29 42.76
N HIS A 955 -15.86 -15.45 42.11
CA HIS A 955 -15.69 -15.01 40.72
C HIS A 955 -15.37 -16.20 39.81
N ASN A 956 -16.18 -17.25 39.93
CA ASN A 956 -16.10 -18.42 39.08
C ASN A 956 -17.51 -18.95 38.82
N TYR A 957 -17.79 -19.38 37.59
CA TYR A 957 -18.99 -20.17 37.31
C TYR A 957 -18.84 -21.60 37.84
N VAL A 958 -19.92 -22.38 37.85
CA VAL A 958 -19.90 -23.79 38.27
C VAL A 958 -19.99 -24.71 37.06
N SER A 959 -19.41 -25.91 37.13
CA SER A 959 -19.51 -26.90 36.04
C SER A 959 -20.96 -27.38 35.85
N ASN A 960 -21.30 -27.87 34.65
CA ASN A 960 -22.62 -28.37 34.24
C ASN A 960 -23.74 -27.32 34.39
N MET A 961 -23.47 -26.06 34.06
CA MET A 961 -24.46 -24.99 34.01
C MET A 961 -25.29 -25.06 32.74
N ASN A 962 -26.55 -24.66 32.88
CA ASN A 962 -27.42 -24.32 31.77
C ASN A 962 -28.42 -23.27 32.30
N ALA A 963 -27.99 -22.01 32.26
CA ALA A 963 -28.66 -20.88 32.91
C ALA A 963 -28.97 -19.80 31.88
N GLN A 964 -30.21 -19.31 31.89
CA GLN A 964 -30.72 -18.35 30.91
C GLN A 964 -31.10 -17.05 31.59
N LEU A 965 -30.72 -15.94 30.99
CA LEU A 965 -31.15 -14.58 31.29
C LEU A 965 -32.02 -14.10 30.12
N LEU A 966 -33.26 -13.73 30.41
CA LEU A 966 -34.31 -13.46 29.44
C LEU A 966 -34.91 -12.08 29.68
N SER A 967 -34.91 -11.21 28.66
CA SER A 967 -35.53 -9.89 28.72
C SER A 967 -37.05 -9.98 28.88
N VAL A 968 -37.71 -8.90 29.28
CA VAL A 968 -39.15 -8.74 29.06
C VAL A 968 -39.47 -8.78 27.55
N PRO A 969 -40.69 -9.21 27.15
CA PRO A 969 -41.11 -9.12 25.76
C PRO A 969 -41.12 -7.68 25.25
N PHE A 970 -40.67 -7.49 24.02
CA PHE A 970 -40.72 -6.21 23.31
C PHE A 970 -40.98 -6.43 21.82
N ASN A 971 -41.42 -5.38 21.14
CA ASN A 971 -41.76 -5.46 19.73
C ASN A 971 -40.61 -4.98 18.84
N VAL A 972 -40.35 -5.71 17.76
CA VAL A 972 -39.30 -5.39 16.78
C VAL A 972 -39.66 -4.17 15.94
N GLY A 973 -38.74 -3.21 15.83
CA GLY A 973 -38.86 -2.06 14.92
C GLY A 973 -38.20 -2.27 13.55
N PRO A 974 -38.29 -1.30 12.62
CA PRO A 974 -37.61 -1.40 11.35
C PRO A 974 -36.09 -1.21 11.50
N ASN A 975 -35.32 -1.87 10.63
CA ASN A 975 -33.85 -1.87 10.68
C ASN A 975 -33.31 -2.18 12.09
N THR A 976 -33.92 -3.13 12.79
CA THR A 976 -33.55 -3.42 14.18
C THR A 976 -32.15 -4.05 14.25
N HIS A 977 -31.30 -3.51 15.13
CA HIS A 977 -30.01 -4.10 15.49
C HIS A 977 -29.96 -4.43 16.98
N LEU A 978 -29.48 -5.61 17.36
CA LEU A 978 -29.11 -5.92 18.73
C LEU A 978 -27.66 -5.54 18.97
N LYS A 979 -27.44 -4.59 19.88
CA LYS A 979 -26.13 -4.17 20.36
C LYS A 979 -26.02 -4.42 21.85
N PHE A 980 -24.87 -4.87 22.32
CA PHE A 980 -24.58 -4.94 23.75
C PHE A 980 -23.08 -5.05 23.97
N TRP A 981 -22.64 -4.74 25.18
CA TRP A 981 -21.28 -4.98 25.61
C TRP A 981 -21.21 -6.24 26.46
N HIS A 982 -20.14 -7.02 26.30
CA HIS A 982 -19.88 -8.16 27.16
C HIS A 982 -18.41 -8.24 27.58
N TRP A 983 -18.17 -8.85 28.73
CA TRP A 983 -16.84 -9.26 29.18
C TRP A 983 -16.92 -10.72 29.57
N TYR A 984 -15.95 -11.56 29.18
CA TYR A 984 -15.95 -12.96 29.61
C TYR A 984 -14.57 -13.54 29.89
N GLU A 985 -14.56 -14.59 30.70
CA GLU A 985 -13.45 -15.52 30.87
C GLU A 985 -14.03 -16.95 30.95
N PHE A 986 -13.71 -17.77 29.96
CA PHE A 986 -14.08 -19.19 29.90
C PHE A 986 -12.81 -20.05 29.89
N THR A 987 -12.93 -21.32 30.26
CA THR A 987 -11.79 -22.23 30.21
C THR A 987 -11.36 -22.51 28.78
N ASN A 988 -10.05 -22.65 28.53
CA ASN A 988 -9.51 -22.76 27.16
C ASN A 988 -9.91 -24.04 26.40
N TYR A 989 -10.47 -25.03 27.09
CA TYR A 989 -10.82 -26.34 26.54
C TYR A 989 -12.18 -26.77 27.09
N GLY A 990 -13.19 -26.87 26.22
CA GLY A 990 -14.52 -27.27 26.66
C GLY A 990 -15.62 -26.89 25.66
N CYS A 991 -16.85 -26.80 26.16
CA CYS A 991 -18.01 -26.21 25.47
C CYS A 991 -18.65 -25.10 26.31
N ASP A 992 -17.83 -24.37 27.10
CA ASP A 992 -18.31 -23.36 28.04
C ASP A 992 -18.53 -22.04 27.32
N GLY A 993 -19.72 -21.46 27.43
CA GLY A 993 -20.02 -20.22 26.71
C GLY A 993 -21.47 -19.80 26.76
N LEU A 994 -21.75 -18.69 26.08
CA LEU A 994 -23.03 -18.01 26.03
C LEU A 994 -23.66 -18.11 24.64
N TYR A 995 -24.86 -18.68 24.55
CA TYR A 995 -25.70 -18.50 23.37
C TYR A 995 -26.44 -17.17 23.44
N VAL A 996 -26.40 -16.42 22.34
CA VAL A 996 -27.26 -15.25 22.12
C VAL A 996 -28.45 -15.70 21.29
N ILE A 997 -29.67 -15.58 21.84
CA ILE A 997 -30.88 -16.18 21.27
C ILE A 997 -32.01 -15.15 21.24
N ILE A 998 -32.68 -15.04 20.10
CA ILE A 998 -33.99 -14.37 20.02
C ILE A 998 -35.09 -15.41 20.24
N LYS A 999 -35.83 -15.24 21.32
CA LYS A 999 -37.03 -16.02 21.62
C LYS A 999 -38.23 -15.39 20.93
N ARG A 1000 -38.90 -16.20 20.12
CA ARG A 1000 -40.12 -15.84 19.41
C ARG A 1000 -41.27 -16.66 19.98
N GLN A 1001 -42.50 -16.30 19.67
CA GLN A 1001 -43.70 -16.95 20.24
C GLN A 1001 -43.71 -18.49 20.07
N PHE A 1002 -43.16 -19.00 18.97
CA PHE A 1002 -43.16 -20.44 18.65
C PHE A 1002 -41.78 -21.03 18.33
N THR A 1003 -40.76 -20.18 18.16
CA THR A 1003 -39.42 -20.58 17.72
C THR A 1003 -38.34 -19.87 18.54
N SER A 1004 -37.10 -20.26 18.35
CA SER A 1004 -35.95 -19.57 18.93
C SER A 1004 -34.87 -19.51 17.87
N ASP A 1005 -34.34 -18.32 17.63
CA ASP A 1005 -33.33 -18.06 16.62
C ASP A 1005 -32.01 -17.80 17.35
N THR A 1006 -31.05 -18.73 17.27
CA THR A 1006 -29.72 -18.55 17.84
C THR A 1006 -28.91 -17.65 16.92
N LEU A 1007 -28.53 -16.48 17.41
CA LEU A 1007 -27.71 -15.51 16.69
C LEU A 1007 -26.24 -15.91 16.72
N ASP A 1008 -25.75 -16.28 17.91
CA ASP A 1008 -24.33 -16.55 18.14
C ASP A 1008 -24.08 -17.48 19.33
N PHE A 1009 -22.83 -17.97 19.43
CA PHE A 1009 -22.28 -18.66 20.59
C PHE A 1009 -20.90 -18.10 20.94
N ILE A 1010 -20.84 -17.35 22.04
CA ILE A 1010 -19.62 -16.74 22.60
C ILE A 1010 -19.05 -17.72 23.62
N GLY A 1011 -18.04 -18.52 23.27
CA GLY A 1011 -17.57 -19.60 24.13
C GLY A 1011 -16.26 -20.26 23.76
N SER A 1012 -15.77 -21.10 24.67
CA SER A 1012 -14.66 -22.01 24.47
C SER A 1012 -15.12 -23.28 23.73
N GLY A 1013 -14.40 -23.66 22.66
CA GLY A 1013 -14.64 -24.92 21.95
C GLY A 1013 -15.08 -24.81 20.49
N GLY A 1014 -14.13 -24.60 19.58
CA GLY A 1014 -14.33 -24.88 18.16
C GLY A 1014 -13.47 -24.05 17.21
N ALA A 1015 -12.19 -24.39 17.05
CA ALA A 1015 -11.26 -23.77 16.08
C ALA A 1015 -11.32 -22.23 15.99
N LEU A 1016 -11.68 -21.60 17.11
CA LEU A 1016 -11.35 -20.22 17.41
C LEU A 1016 -9.96 -20.25 18.01
N ASP A 1017 -9.10 -19.46 17.41
CA ASP A 1017 -7.71 -19.35 17.77
C ASP A 1017 -7.58 -18.93 19.24
N SER A 1018 -6.78 -19.68 19.98
CA SER A 1018 -6.30 -19.36 21.34
C SER A 1018 -5.43 -18.09 21.39
N LEU A 1019 -5.38 -17.29 20.32
CA LEU A 1019 -4.56 -16.08 20.19
C LEU A 1019 -5.32 -14.76 20.49
N LEU A 1020 -6.65 -14.77 20.65
CA LEU A 1020 -7.38 -13.63 21.21
C LEU A 1020 -7.53 -13.78 22.72
N ASN A 1021 -6.40 -13.78 23.43
CA ASN A 1021 -6.41 -13.56 24.88
C ASN A 1021 -6.69 -12.08 25.19
N ILE A 1022 -7.92 -11.61 24.92
CA ILE A 1022 -8.42 -10.30 25.36
C ILE A 1022 -8.92 -10.43 26.81
N TRP A 1023 -8.07 -10.86 27.76
CA TRP A 1023 -8.51 -11.26 29.12
C TRP A 1023 -8.77 -10.05 30.05
N SER A 1024 -9.21 -8.92 29.52
CA SER A 1024 -9.39 -7.73 30.36
C SER A 1024 -10.31 -6.64 29.83
N ASP A 1025 -10.93 -6.75 28.66
CA ASP A 1025 -11.71 -5.64 28.11
C ASP A 1025 -13.13 -6.01 27.69
N TRP A 1026 -14.03 -5.02 27.75
CA TRP A 1026 -15.41 -5.16 27.31
C TRP A 1026 -15.47 -5.11 25.78
N LEU A 1027 -16.25 -6.00 25.18
CA LEU A 1027 -16.39 -6.16 23.73
C LEU A 1027 -17.80 -5.77 23.29
N PRO A 1028 -17.97 -4.94 22.25
CA PRO A 1028 -19.27 -4.64 21.69
C PRO A 1028 -19.69 -5.71 20.68
N GLU A 1029 -20.97 -6.08 20.70
CA GLU A 1029 -21.62 -6.90 19.67
C GLU A 1029 -22.64 -6.07 18.89
N ASP A 1030 -22.84 -6.41 17.60
CA ASP A 1030 -23.86 -5.80 16.74
C ASP A 1030 -24.44 -6.86 15.79
N TYR A 1031 -25.70 -7.24 16.02
CA TYR A 1031 -26.43 -8.23 15.24
C TYR A 1031 -27.60 -7.60 14.48
N ASP A 1032 -27.59 -7.70 13.16
CA ASP A 1032 -28.71 -7.30 12.29
C ASP A 1032 -29.91 -8.23 12.50
N LEU A 1033 -31.00 -7.69 13.03
CA LEU A 1033 -32.27 -8.38 13.28
C LEU A 1033 -33.36 -8.02 12.25
N SER A 1034 -33.00 -7.36 11.15
CA SER A 1034 -33.95 -6.94 10.10
C SER A 1034 -34.68 -8.09 9.39
N TYR A 1035 -34.29 -9.35 9.65
CA TYR A 1035 -34.99 -10.55 9.20
C TYR A 1035 -36.27 -10.87 10.01
N LEU A 1036 -36.42 -10.28 11.20
CA LEU A 1036 -37.60 -10.44 12.04
C LEU A 1036 -38.75 -9.59 11.52
N SER A 1037 -39.98 -10.03 11.76
CA SER A 1037 -41.14 -9.29 11.26
C SER A 1037 -41.36 -8.02 12.08
N LEU A 1038 -41.68 -6.91 11.42
CA LEU A 1038 -42.04 -5.65 12.09
C LEU A 1038 -43.20 -5.89 13.07
N GLY A 1039 -43.05 -5.41 14.29
CA GLY A 1039 -44.03 -5.58 15.36
C GLY A 1039 -44.08 -6.97 15.99
N GLU A 1040 -43.25 -7.91 15.53
CA GLU A 1040 -43.15 -9.22 16.17
C GLU A 1040 -42.69 -9.04 17.63
N GLU A 1041 -43.44 -9.64 18.55
CA GLU A 1041 -43.06 -9.68 19.97
C GLU A 1041 -41.98 -10.75 20.15
N ILE A 1042 -40.81 -10.32 20.63
CA ILE A 1042 -39.65 -11.17 20.89
C ILE A 1042 -39.10 -10.94 22.29
N GLN A 1043 -38.23 -11.84 22.74
CA GLN A 1043 -37.40 -11.64 23.92
C GLN A 1043 -35.94 -11.95 23.59
N LEU A 1044 -35.01 -11.19 24.14
CA LEU A 1044 -33.59 -11.47 24.10
C LEU A 1044 -33.25 -12.48 25.20
N CYS A 1045 -32.55 -13.55 24.84
CA CYS A 1045 -32.15 -14.63 25.73
C CYS A 1045 -30.64 -14.85 25.64
N PHE A 1046 -29.95 -14.60 26.75
CA PHE A 1046 -28.56 -14.98 26.96
C PHE A 1046 -28.51 -16.30 27.72
N SER A 1047 -28.10 -17.39 27.07
CA SER A 1047 -28.10 -18.75 27.64
C SER A 1047 -26.68 -19.24 27.86
N PHE A 1048 -26.20 -19.20 29.10
CA PHE A 1048 -24.87 -19.66 29.50
C PHE A 1048 -24.87 -21.17 29.80
N ILE A 1049 -23.90 -21.88 29.24
CA ILE A 1049 -23.67 -23.31 29.47
C ILE A 1049 -22.22 -23.55 29.92
N SER A 1050 -22.02 -24.56 30.75
CA SER A 1050 -20.69 -25.10 31.06
C SER A 1050 -20.72 -26.62 31.07
N ASP A 1051 -19.58 -27.24 30.74
CA ASP A 1051 -19.37 -28.68 30.75
C ASP A 1051 -18.91 -29.20 32.13
N ASP A 1052 -18.42 -30.43 32.20
CA ASP A 1052 -17.96 -31.06 33.45
C ASP A 1052 -16.47 -30.81 33.77
N ALA A 1053 -15.81 -29.90 33.07
CA ALA A 1053 -14.39 -29.57 33.21
C ALA A 1053 -14.15 -28.35 34.13
N ASP A 1054 -12.96 -27.75 33.96
CA ASP A 1054 -12.47 -26.60 34.73
C ASP A 1054 -13.45 -25.40 34.62
N THR A 1055 -13.44 -24.52 35.63
CA THR A 1055 -14.26 -23.30 35.66
C THR A 1055 -13.40 -22.05 35.57
N ALA A 1056 -13.96 -20.96 35.04
CA ALA A 1056 -13.33 -19.64 34.99
C ALA A 1056 -14.31 -18.55 35.45
N GLU A 1057 -14.00 -17.27 35.23
CA GLU A 1057 -14.78 -16.17 35.81
C GLU A 1057 -16.23 -16.12 35.31
N GLY A 1058 -16.49 -16.43 34.04
CA GLY A 1058 -17.85 -16.42 33.47
C GLY A 1058 -18.05 -15.25 32.53
N ILE A 1059 -19.28 -14.74 32.41
CA ILE A 1059 -19.62 -13.66 31.48
C ILE A 1059 -20.44 -12.55 32.15
N TYR A 1060 -20.13 -11.31 31.77
CA TYR A 1060 -20.82 -10.09 32.16
C TYR A 1060 -21.44 -9.45 30.91
N ILE A 1061 -22.66 -8.93 31.03
CA ILE A 1061 -23.42 -8.28 29.96
C ILE A 1061 -23.86 -6.89 30.42
N ASP A 1062 -23.65 -5.87 29.59
CA ASP A 1062 -23.93 -4.48 29.90
C ASP A 1062 -24.37 -3.69 28.65
N ASP A 1063 -24.98 -2.52 28.85
CA ASP A 1063 -25.42 -1.59 27.79
C ASP A 1063 -26.16 -2.29 26.63
N VAL A 1064 -27.18 -3.09 26.97
CA VAL A 1064 -27.98 -3.81 25.97
C VAL A 1064 -28.93 -2.84 25.32
N ASN A 1065 -28.86 -2.76 24.00
CA ASN A 1065 -29.67 -1.86 23.22
C ASN A 1065 -30.13 -2.52 21.92
N ILE A 1066 -31.44 -2.51 21.71
CA ILE A 1066 -32.09 -3.00 20.51
C ILE A 1066 -32.84 -1.83 19.92
N GLU A 1067 -32.15 -1.08 19.06
CA GLU A 1067 -32.71 0.07 18.37
C GLU A 1067 -33.32 -0.36 17.04
N GLY A 1068 -34.55 0.07 16.79
CA GLY A 1068 -35.11 0.19 15.45
C GLY A 1068 -35.29 1.67 15.11
N ASP A 1069 -35.18 2.03 13.84
CA ASP A 1069 -35.43 3.41 13.41
C ASP A 1069 -36.90 3.79 13.66
N ASN A 1070 -37.18 4.93 14.30
CA ASN A 1070 -38.56 5.36 14.53
C ASN A 1070 -39.27 5.76 13.23
N ILE A 1071 -38.54 6.18 12.19
CA ILE A 1071 -39.05 6.43 10.84
C ILE A 1071 -37.97 6.07 9.81
N THR A 1072 -38.34 5.31 8.78
CA THR A 1072 -37.41 5.02 7.66
C THR A 1072 -37.98 5.55 6.34
N GLY A 1073 -37.20 6.35 5.61
CA GLY A 1073 -37.51 6.70 4.22
C GLY A 1073 -37.09 5.58 3.27
N LYS A 1074 -38.04 4.94 2.58
CA LYS A 1074 -37.73 3.93 1.54
C LYS A 1074 -38.45 4.23 0.22
N LYS A 1075 -37.72 4.08 -0.88
CA LYS A 1075 -38.24 3.95 -2.25
C LYS A 1075 -38.97 2.59 -2.32
N ASN A 1076 -40.30 2.61 -2.30
CA ASN A 1076 -41.24 1.48 -2.28
C ASN A 1076 -41.27 0.61 -1.01
N ILE A 1077 -42.23 0.85 -0.12
CA ILE A 1077 -42.90 -0.21 0.64
C ILE A 1077 -43.95 -0.79 -0.32
N GLU A 1078 -43.57 -1.82 -1.07
CA GLU A 1078 -44.53 -2.90 -1.24
C GLU A 1078 -44.71 -3.49 0.17
N LEU A 1079 -45.98 -3.62 0.63
CA LEU A 1079 -46.33 -4.58 1.68
C LEU A 1079 -45.43 -5.80 1.53
N TYR A 1080 -44.87 -6.36 2.61
CA TYR A 1080 -44.02 -7.55 2.60
C TYR A 1080 -44.79 -8.78 2.08
N ILE A 1081 -45.12 -8.75 0.81
CA ILE A 1081 -45.10 -9.83 -0.13
C ILE A 1081 -43.63 -9.80 -0.56
N PRO A 1082 -42.87 -10.90 -0.40
CA PRO A 1082 -41.43 -10.90 -0.63
C PRO A 1082 -41.14 -10.35 -2.03
N VAL A 1083 -40.64 -9.12 -2.09
CA VAL A 1083 -39.98 -8.61 -3.29
C VAL A 1083 -38.74 -9.46 -3.40
N PHE A 1084 -38.78 -10.42 -4.32
CA PHE A 1084 -37.67 -11.33 -4.51
C PHE A 1084 -36.45 -10.52 -4.95
N ASN A 1085 -35.59 -10.05 -4.04
CA ASN A 1085 -34.26 -9.57 -4.43
C ASN A 1085 -33.42 -10.77 -4.87
N ASN A 1086 -32.41 -10.55 -5.71
CA ASN A 1086 -31.42 -11.61 -5.99
C ASN A 1086 -30.64 -11.89 -4.71
N ASN A 1087 -30.99 -12.96 -3.99
CA ASN A 1087 -30.44 -13.24 -2.67
C ASN A 1087 -30.11 -14.73 -2.51
N LEU A 1088 -29.19 -15.00 -1.57
CA LEU A 1088 -28.70 -16.32 -1.22
C LEU A 1088 -28.71 -16.40 0.31
N PHE A 1089 -29.63 -17.17 0.89
CA PHE A 1089 -29.63 -17.46 2.32
C PHE A 1089 -29.30 -18.93 2.57
N VAL A 1090 -28.57 -19.21 3.65
CA VAL A 1090 -28.21 -20.58 4.02
C VAL A 1090 -28.59 -20.81 5.47
N TYR A 1091 -29.47 -21.77 5.72
CA TYR A 1091 -29.93 -22.11 7.07
C TYR A 1091 -30.26 -23.60 7.21
N PRO A 1092 -29.91 -24.26 8.32
CA PRO A 1092 -29.06 -23.75 9.39
C PRO A 1092 -27.59 -23.63 8.95
N SER A 1093 -26.89 -22.62 9.45
CA SER A 1093 -25.42 -22.53 9.43
C SER A 1093 -24.98 -22.07 10.83
N PRO A 1094 -24.43 -22.94 11.68
CA PRO A 1094 -23.87 -24.24 11.32
C PRO A 1094 -24.90 -25.34 10.99
N MET A 1095 -24.60 -26.16 9.99
CA MET A 1095 -25.41 -27.33 9.58
C MET A 1095 -24.89 -28.62 10.22
N LYS A 1096 -25.81 -29.48 10.68
CA LYS A 1096 -25.48 -30.80 11.22
C LYS A 1096 -25.61 -31.92 10.17
N ASP A 1097 -26.81 -32.06 9.62
CA ASP A 1097 -27.14 -33.11 8.64
C ASP A 1097 -27.36 -32.52 7.23
N TYR A 1098 -28.06 -31.39 7.13
CA TYR A 1098 -28.34 -30.69 5.90
C TYR A 1098 -28.44 -29.17 6.14
N THR A 1099 -28.28 -28.39 5.09
CA THR A 1099 -28.63 -26.97 5.07
C THR A 1099 -29.55 -26.68 3.91
N HIS A 1100 -30.50 -25.78 4.12
CA HIS A 1100 -31.36 -25.22 3.10
C HIS A 1100 -30.70 -23.96 2.53
N ILE A 1101 -30.68 -23.90 1.21
CA ILE A 1101 -30.13 -22.78 0.46
C ILE A 1101 -31.32 -22.16 -0.25
N LEU A 1102 -31.80 -21.04 0.27
CA LEU A 1102 -32.86 -20.28 -0.34
C LEU A 1102 -32.24 -19.34 -1.37
N LEU A 1103 -32.57 -19.57 -2.63
CA LEU A 1103 -32.28 -18.67 -3.73
C LEU A 1103 -33.54 -17.85 -3.98
N SER A 1104 -33.45 -16.54 -3.97
CA SER A 1104 -34.52 -15.68 -4.47
C SER A 1104 -34.02 -14.96 -5.72
N SER A 1105 -34.87 -14.84 -6.72
CA SER A 1105 -34.60 -13.99 -7.88
C SER A 1105 -35.79 -13.15 -8.28
N ALA A 1106 -35.50 -11.86 -8.54
CA ALA A 1106 -36.48 -10.86 -8.95
C ALA A 1106 -37.01 -11.07 -10.37
N GLU A 1107 -36.22 -11.77 -11.19
CA GLU A 1107 -36.35 -11.77 -12.65
C GLU A 1107 -36.60 -13.18 -13.20
N THR A 1108 -37.39 -13.27 -14.27
CA THR A 1108 -37.82 -14.53 -14.88
C THR A 1108 -36.78 -15.19 -15.79
N ASP A 1109 -35.66 -14.52 -16.12
CA ASP A 1109 -34.73 -14.94 -17.19
C ASP A 1109 -33.24 -15.04 -16.79
N ALA A 1110 -32.93 -15.11 -15.48
CA ALA A 1110 -31.54 -15.16 -15.02
C ALA A 1110 -30.90 -16.56 -15.18
N ASN A 1111 -29.78 -16.65 -15.89
CA ASN A 1111 -28.93 -17.85 -15.92
C ASN A 1111 -28.10 -17.95 -14.64
N VAL A 1112 -28.51 -18.82 -13.71
CA VAL A 1112 -27.87 -19.03 -12.42
C VAL A 1112 -26.89 -20.21 -12.42
N SER A 1113 -25.77 -20.05 -11.71
CA SER A 1113 -24.84 -21.13 -11.34
C SER A 1113 -24.64 -21.09 -9.83
N LEU A 1114 -25.06 -22.15 -9.13
CA LEU A 1114 -24.86 -22.32 -7.68
C LEU A 1114 -23.83 -23.43 -7.44
N THR A 1115 -22.71 -23.10 -6.82
CA THR A 1115 -21.59 -24.02 -6.64
C THR A 1115 -21.02 -23.92 -5.22
N VAL A 1116 -20.77 -25.08 -4.59
CA VAL A 1116 -20.08 -25.20 -3.31
C VAL A 1116 -18.58 -25.30 -3.54
N TYR A 1117 -17.82 -24.55 -2.76
CA TYR A 1117 -16.37 -24.51 -2.71
C TYR A 1117 -15.88 -24.85 -1.30
N ASN A 1118 -14.68 -25.43 -1.20
CA ASN A 1118 -13.97 -25.52 0.07
C ASN A 1118 -13.17 -24.22 0.33
N VAL A 1119 -12.53 -24.11 1.49
CA VAL A 1119 -11.74 -22.94 1.88
C VAL A 1119 -10.57 -22.60 0.94
N CYS A 1120 -10.08 -23.55 0.14
CA CYS A 1120 -9.03 -23.31 -0.85
C CYS A 1120 -9.58 -22.91 -2.23
N GLY A 1121 -10.85 -22.52 -2.34
CA GLY A 1121 -11.50 -22.17 -3.61
C GLY A 1121 -11.70 -23.33 -4.58
N ARG A 1122 -11.49 -24.59 -4.15
CA ARG A 1122 -11.72 -25.77 -5.01
C ARG A 1122 -13.20 -26.10 -5.07
N LYS A 1123 -13.69 -26.33 -6.29
CA LYS A 1123 -15.08 -26.75 -6.54
C LYS A 1123 -15.37 -28.11 -5.88
N VAL A 1124 -16.34 -28.14 -4.96
CA VAL A 1124 -16.76 -29.33 -4.22
C VAL A 1124 -17.97 -30.00 -4.86
N LYS A 1125 -19.00 -29.21 -5.19
CA LYS A 1125 -20.25 -29.69 -5.80
C LYS A 1125 -20.98 -28.55 -6.49
N ARG A 1126 -21.48 -28.77 -7.69
CA ARG A 1126 -22.40 -27.84 -8.34
C ARG A 1126 -23.83 -28.23 -7.97
N LEU A 1127 -24.55 -27.30 -7.35
CA LEU A 1127 -25.91 -27.52 -6.85
C LEU A 1127 -26.99 -27.09 -7.85
N LEU A 1128 -26.70 -26.06 -8.67
CA LEU A 1128 -27.60 -25.60 -9.73
C LEU A 1128 -26.78 -25.01 -10.89
N ASN A 1129 -27.23 -25.18 -12.13
CA ASN A 1129 -26.70 -24.50 -13.31
C ASN A 1129 -27.74 -24.49 -14.43
N GLY A 1130 -28.40 -23.35 -14.66
CA GLY A 1130 -29.51 -23.21 -15.61
C GLY A 1130 -30.30 -21.93 -15.36
N LYS A 1131 -31.51 -21.84 -15.90
CA LYS A 1131 -32.41 -20.70 -15.63
C LYS A 1131 -33.00 -20.78 -14.21
N LEU A 1132 -33.03 -19.66 -13.50
CA LEU A 1132 -33.81 -19.47 -12.28
C LEU A 1132 -35.12 -18.77 -12.66
N GLU A 1133 -36.25 -19.41 -12.36
CA GLU A 1133 -37.56 -18.76 -12.50
C GLU A 1133 -37.72 -17.70 -11.41
N LYS A 1134 -38.48 -16.64 -11.69
CA LYS A 1134 -38.80 -15.59 -10.71
C LYS A 1134 -39.46 -16.21 -9.49
N GLY A 1135 -38.95 -15.90 -8.31
CA GLY A 1135 -39.43 -16.46 -7.05
C GLY A 1135 -38.32 -17.04 -6.17
N GLU A 1136 -38.75 -17.76 -5.13
CA GLU A 1136 -37.88 -18.49 -4.22
C GLU A 1136 -37.71 -19.94 -4.67
N LYS A 1137 -36.48 -20.41 -4.57
CA LYS A 1137 -36.11 -21.81 -4.80
C LYS A 1137 -35.22 -22.29 -3.67
N ILE A 1138 -35.74 -23.22 -2.89
CA ILE A 1138 -34.96 -23.90 -1.86
C ILE A 1138 -34.20 -25.07 -2.50
N ILE A 1139 -32.89 -25.09 -2.29
CA ILE A 1139 -32.02 -26.22 -2.61
C ILE A 1139 -31.48 -26.78 -1.30
N THR A 1140 -31.58 -28.08 -1.11
CA THR A 1140 -31.00 -28.72 0.07
C THR A 1140 -29.63 -29.28 -0.27
N TRP A 1141 -28.64 -28.97 0.57
CA TRP A 1141 -27.33 -29.60 0.51
C TRP A 1141 -27.08 -30.45 1.75
N ASP A 1142 -26.64 -31.69 1.53
CA ASP A 1142 -26.49 -32.75 2.53
C ASP A 1142 -25.03 -32.94 3.01
N GLY A 1143 -24.18 -31.93 2.78
CA GLY A 1143 -22.76 -32.01 3.14
C GLY A 1143 -22.00 -33.10 2.40
N ARG A 1144 -22.40 -33.46 1.17
CA ARG A 1144 -21.68 -34.39 0.28
C ARG A 1144 -21.13 -33.70 -0.96
N ASN A 1145 -20.03 -34.23 -1.49
CA ASN A 1145 -19.40 -33.76 -2.72
C ASN A 1145 -20.06 -34.34 -4.00
N GLU A 1146 -19.55 -33.99 -5.18
CA GLU A 1146 -20.07 -34.42 -6.49
C GLU A 1146 -20.03 -35.96 -6.71
N GLN A 1147 -19.17 -36.69 -5.99
CA GLN A 1147 -19.12 -38.16 -6.00
C GLN A 1147 -19.95 -38.81 -4.89
N GLY A 1148 -20.78 -38.05 -4.15
CA GLY A 1148 -21.62 -38.56 -3.07
C GLY A 1148 -20.87 -38.90 -1.77
N ARG A 1149 -19.60 -38.51 -1.63
CA ARG A 1149 -18.81 -38.71 -0.41
C ARG A 1149 -19.15 -37.64 0.61
N ARG A 1150 -19.27 -38.03 1.88
CA ARG A 1150 -19.44 -37.10 3.00
C ARG A 1150 -18.21 -36.20 3.12
N LEU A 1151 -18.47 -34.92 3.29
CA LEU A 1151 -17.43 -33.93 3.54
C LEU A 1151 -17.04 -33.90 5.03
N PRO A 1152 -15.78 -33.53 5.35
CA PRO A 1152 -15.35 -33.32 6.73
C PRO A 1152 -16.03 -32.09 7.36
N GLN A 1153 -16.14 -32.07 8.69
CA GLN A 1153 -16.57 -30.87 9.43
C GLN A 1153 -15.63 -29.70 9.13
N GLY A 1154 -16.17 -28.49 9.00
CA GLY A 1154 -15.41 -27.32 8.60
C GLY A 1154 -16.21 -26.32 7.76
N ILE A 1155 -15.53 -25.29 7.27
CA ILE A 1155 -16.13 -24.17 6.55
C ILE A 1155 -16.20 -24.46 5.04
N TYR A 1156 -17.36 -24.18 4.44
CA TYR A 1156 -17.60 -24.26 3.01
C TYR A 1156 -18.24 -22.95 2.53
N PHE A 1157 -18.05 -22.63 1.25
CA PHE A 1157 -18.62 -21.44 0.63
C PHE A 1157 -19.59 -21.84 -0.48
N ILE A 1158 -20.78 -21.24 -0.49
CA ILE A 1158 -21.75 -21.40 -1.56
C ILE A 1158 -21.74 -20.12 -2.38
N ARG A 1159 -21.44 -20.24 -3.68
CA ARG A 1159 -21.39 -19.13 -4.63
C ARG A 1159 -22.55 -19.22 -5.61
N MET A 1160 -23.36 -18.17 -5.71
CA MET A 1160 -24.37 -17.98 -6.74
C MET A 1160 -23.86 -16.96 -7.76
N GLU A 1161 -23.94 -17.30 -9.05
CA GLU A 1161 -23.60 -16.40 -10.16
C GLU A 1161 -24.77 -16.27 -11.13
N LEU A 1162 -25.20 -15.05 -11.44
CA LEU A 1162 -26.15 -14.76 -12.52
C LEU A 1162 -25.39 -14.28 -13.75
N ARG A 1163 -25.04 -15.21 -14.63
CA ARG A 1163 -24.04 -14.99 -15.71
C ARG A 1163 -24.40 -13.89 -16.70
N ASN A 1164 -25.69 -13.63 -16.92
CA ASN A 1164 -26.15 -12.63 -17.87
C ASN A 1164 -26.23 -11.22 -17.24
N LYS A 1165 -25.91 -11.07 -15.95
CA LYS A 1165 -26.08 -9.84 -15.17
C LYS A 1165 -24.84 -9.46 -14.36
N GLY A 1166 -23.76 -10.25 -14.44
CA GLY A 1166 -22.52 -10.00 -13.67
C GLY A 1166 -22.66 -10.14 -12.14
N PHE A 1167 -23.83 -10.54 -11.62
CA PHE A 1167 -24.08 -10.66 -10.18
C PHE A 1167 -23.43 -11.93 -9.60
N VAL A 1168 -22.62 -11.76 -8.55
CA VAL A 1168 -21.97 -12.85 -7.81
C VAL A 1168 -22.17 -12.61 -6.32
N ILE A 1169 -22.66 -13.63 -5.59
CA ILE A 1169 -22.78 -13.60 -4.12
C ILE A 1169 -22.25 -14.90 -3.51
N ASN A 1170 -21.56 -14.79 -2.38
CA ASN A 1170 -21.01 -15.91 -1.61
C ASN A 1170 -21.63 -15.97 -0.21
N LYS A 1171 -21.96 -17.17 0.28
CA LYS A 1171 -22.36 -17.40 1.68
C LYS A 1171 -21.53 -18.49 2.34
N LYS A 1172 -21.07 -18.22 3.56
CA LYS A 1172 -20.38 -19.17 4.43
C LYS A 1172 -21.37 -20.21 4.98
N VAL A 1173 -20.96 -21.46 5.02
CA VAL A 1173 -21.69 -22.57 5.67
C VAL A 1173 -20.71 -23.32 6.55
N VAL A 1174 -21.02 -23.42 7.84
CA VAL A 1174 -20.24 -24.22 8.77
C VAL A 1174 -20.87 -25.61 8.86
N LEU A 1175 -20.13 -26.68 8.55
CA LEU A 1175 -20.59 -28.06 8.74
C LEU A 1175 -20.03 -28.60 10.07
N ILE A 1176 -20.91 -28.88 11.03
CA ILE A 1176 -20.59 -29.47 12.34
C ILE A 1176 -21.21 -30.87 12.39
N ARG A 1177 -20.61 -31.85 13.08
CA ARG A 1177 -21.19 -33.19 13.19
C ARG A 1177 -21.20 -33.74 14.60
#